data_AF-A0A485L961-F1
#
_entry.id   AF-A0A485L961-F1
#
_cell.length_a   1.000
_cell.length_b   1.000
_cell.length_c   1.000
_cell.angle_alpha   90.00
_cell.angle_beta   90.00
_cell.angle_gamma   90.00
#
_symmetry.space_group_name_H-M   'P 1'
#
loop_
_entity.id
_entity.type
_entity.pdbx_description
1 polymer ?
#
loop_
_entity_poly.entity_id
_entity_poly.type
_entity_poly.pdbx_seq_one_letter_code
_entity_poly.pdbx_strand_id
1 'polypeptide(L)'
;MFRASKYRNVLGTNLPREEWYEELQMDGTRLDLYPVAATESHLAFVSQLNSGASIEIKLLNDKGKANALQKPPSLLRGHTQRVNSLEFYPFDTDSKSLLASGGDDCSVKIWNVSQDIESSDCLWTYNHAFNSKNVALSFHPSASNVLGAAFAHSVEVLNIESQSVVGTPMKHPDLVTGISWKADGSVLVSVCQDNNIRAWDPRLNDEASLSPGHQGRKPANITWCKDEMFFTAGFNNIQERELMLWDLRKMEKPLARERVDSGTGLLIPVFDEDTNLLFLSGRGDKIVRTYEVAFQRPFFASLQQSTFFRPTWGMAKIPKRACALDQCEVDRLLSVSQSSIESLSFTVPRKESQNQFQADLYPDSRINRAALTSAEWIGGNNIMPLVGKVEPPLSFVDPPVTTFQDSISWNSGGGWGDVALTTPIVENITEAPISYELSEKAKKLGSIQGNKFKYVTGKPLSRSECYLNVPSDGNVLIANETHWATTVLGTGGPVMIQPLDHRGKVENAHVINGHKSAVTDMEFHPFSERLLATASDDCVVQIWDLSKETPESTLVGHEKGVRCVSFHPSAENILATGSMDSTIRLWDLTTSQSKQEITKFEDSPFNIAFNYDGSLFATITRDKVLRVIDPRSNKTVSMSCAHEGAKTQKVLWCSQNKSSTIMTVGFNGRSERQLYLWDSRNLLDPLTTTTIDTSGSILLPFYDESSSVIYLVGRGDRSLLTYEIESGKLQPCSPFSFNGPPIAAAAVLPKRCCNIKDVEVARLLLLTKTTIEPISFSLPRAEKLKNYFQDDIYGVVRDSVPCQTSESWFSGENRDPRVVSLQPPGMPLLSEREIEAPVVPKVVDFKAQKQREDEEKKTRDEQFQRLHALAYQPTLHSQRNPRGNADNDDEEDGWDD
;
A
#
# COMPACT_ATOMS: atom_id res chain seq x y z
N MET A 1 -20.63 3.87 -15.66
CA MET A 1 -20.88 4.57 -14.39
C MET A 1 -19.70 4.26 -13.47
N PHE A 2 -18.79 5.19 -13.19
CA PHE A 2 -17.65 4.97 -12.28
C PHE A 2 -18.20 4.82 -10.85
N ARG A 3 -18.27 3.60 -10.34
CA ARG A 3 -18.58 3.34 -8.93
C ARG A 3 -17.27 3.51 -8.15
N ALA A 4 -17.24 4.46 -7.22
CA ALA A 4 -16.08 4.60 -6.34
C ALA A 4 -15.88 3.30 -5.57
N SER A 5 -14.64 2.80 -5.54
CA SER A 5 -14.29 1.61 -4.76
C SER A 5 -14.64 1.81 -3.29
N LYS A 6 -15.27 0.79 -2.70
CA LYS A 6 -15.58 0.75 -1.26
C LYS A 6 -14.36 0.37 -0.43
N TYR A 7 -13.35 -0.25 -1.06
CA TYR A 7 -12.18 -0.82 -0.41
C TYR A 7 -10.92 0.04 -0.61
N ARG A 8 -11.01 1.16 -1.34
CA ARG A 8 -9.91 2.11 -1.58
C ARG A 8 -9.16 2.51 -0.31
N ASN A 9 -9.86 2.54 0.82
CA ASN A 9 -9.34 2.99 2.11
C ASN A 9 -9.13 1.84 3.09
N VAL A 10 -9.06 0.59 2.61
CA VAL A 10 -8.78 -0.56 3.46
C VAL A 10 -7.44 -0.36 4.15
N LEU A 11 -7.41 -0.58 5.46
CA LEU A 11 -6.23 -0.44 6.30
C LEU A 11 -5.85 -1.81 6.82
N GLY A 12 -4.63 -2.28 6.51
CA GLY A 12 -4.06 -3.44 7.16
C GLY A 12 -3.37 -3.05 8.46
N THR A 13 -3.88 -3.56 9.58
CA THR A 13 -3.38 -3.29 10.92
C THR A 13 -3.01 -4.60 11.60
N ASN A 14 -1.81 -4.67 12.17
CA ASN A 14 -1.44 -5.82 12.98
C ASN A 14 -2.31 -5.84 14.22
N LEU A 15 -2.90 -7.00 14.51
CA LEU A 15 -3.63 -7.18 15.75
C LEU A 15 -2.66 -7.17 16.95
N PRO A 16 -3.14 -6.83 18.16
CA PRO A 16 -2.33 -6.92 19.38
C PRO A 16 -1.66 -8.29 19.51
N ARG A 17 -0.52 -8.33 20.18
CA ARG A 17 0.30 -9.55 20.30
C ARG A 17 -0.45 -10.73 20.95
N GLU A 18 -1.47 -10.44 21.75
CA GLU A 18 -2.39 -11.41 22.35
C GLU A 18 -3.21 -12.20 21.31
N GLU A 19 -3.39 -11.63 20.11
CA GLU A 19 -4.09 -12.23 18.98
C GLU A 19 -3.16 -13.07 18.08
N TRP A 20 -1.92 -13.30 18.50
CA TRP A 20 -0.93 -14.09 17.75
C TRP A 20 -0.73 -15.46 18.38
N TYR A 21 -0.26 -16.40 17.58
CA TYR A 21 0.19 -17.70 18.07
C TYR A 21 1.70 -17.62 18.23
N GLU A 22 2.19 -17.51 19.47
CA GLU A 22 3.61 -17.32 19.74
C GLU A 22 4.32 -18.62 20.13
N GLU A 23 5.65 -18.58 20.28
CA GLU A 23 6.46 -19.68 20.83
C GLU A 23 6.19 -21.07 20.20
N LEU A 24 5.80 -21.07 18.93
CA LEU A 24 5.50 -22.28 18.17
C LEU A 24 6.78 -23.04 17.86
N GLN A 25 6.71 -24.37 17.86
CA GLN A 25 7.84 -25.23 17.52
C GLN A 25 8.01 -25.34 16.00
N MET A 26 8.61 -24.29 15.42
CA MET A 26 8.90 -24.11 14.00
C MET A 26 10.42 -24.16 13.74
N ASP A 27 10.88 -24.46 12.50
CA ASP A 27 12.32 -24.63 12.21
C ASP A 27 12.82 -23.31 11.69
N GLY A 28 13.52 -22.61 12.58
CA GLY A 28 14.02 -21.29 12.33
C GLY A 28 15.09 -21.17 11.25
N THR A 29 15.59 -22.28 10.70
CA THR A 29 16.74 -22.31 9.80
C THR A 29 16.37 -22.64 8.36
N ARG A 30 15.23 -23.28 8.13
CA ARG A 30 14.71 -23.59 6.79
C ARG A 30 13.71 -22.54 6.36
N LEU A 31 14.10 -21.75 5.37
CA LEU A 31 13.24 -20.72 4.81
C LEU A 31 12.04 -21.30 4.04
N ASP A 32 11.96 -22.61 3.79
CA ASP A 32 11.01 -23.29 2.89
C ASP A 32 9.54 -22.98 3.18
N LEU A 33 8.67 -23.06 2.16
CA LEU A 33 7.25 -22.71 2.32
C LEU A 33 6.68 -23.47 3.52
N TYR A 34 6.13 -22.73 4.48
CA TYR A 34 5.40 -23.32 5.60
C TYR A 34 3.91 -23.33 5.23
N PRO A 35 3.34 -24.48 4.86
CA PRO A 35 1.93 -24.53 4.58
C PRO A 35 1.16 -24.24 5.88
N VAL A 36 0.16 -23.38 5.75
CA VAL A 36 -0.76 -23.00 6.80
C VAL A 36 -2.15 -22.93 6.17
N ALA A 37 -3.15 -23.41 6.90
CA ALA A 37 -4.54 -23.36 6.46
C ALA A 37 -5.42 -23.03 7.67
N ALA A 38 -6.55 -22.38 7.44
CA ALA A 38 -7.49 -22.04 8.50
C ALA A 38 -8.93 -22.22 8.02
N THR A 39 -9.78 -22.65 8.94
CA THR A 39 -11.25 -22.63 8.79
C THR A 39 -11.82 -21.55 9.70
N GLU A 40 -13.14 -21.56 9.90
CA GLU A 40 -13.79 -20.65 10.85
C GLU A 40 -13.45 -20.96 12.32
N SER A 41 -13.01 -22.20 12.59
CA SER A 41 -12.81 -22.69 13.95
C SER A 41 -11.43 -23.30 14.20
N HIS A 42 -10.71 -23.72 13.16
CA HIS A 42 -9.43 -24.42 13.29
C HIS A 42 -8.31 -23.74 12.49
N LEU A 43 -7.09 -23.92 12.97
CA LEU A 43 -5.83 -23.53 12.33
C LEU A 43 -4.93 -24.77 12.23
N ALA A 44 -4.37 -25.03 11.06
CA ALA A 44 -3.42 -26.11 10.83
C ALA A 44 -2.11 -25.57 10.27
N PHE A 45 -0.99 -26.06 10.79
CA PHE A 45 0.35 -25.71 10.30
C PHE A 45 1.33 -26.86 10.57
N VAL A 46 2.45 -26.86 9.87
CA VAL A 46 3.49 -27.89 10.03
C VAL A 46 4.30 -27.65 11.29
N SER A 47 4.37 -28.66 12.15
CA SER A 47 5.21 -28.66 13.35
C SER A 47 6.59 -29.25 13.02
N GLN A 48 7.64 -28.75 13.66
CA GLN A 48 8.96 -29.35 13.54
C GLN A 48 9.18 -30.62 14.31
N LEU A 49 8.21 -31.01 15.13
CA LEU A 49 8.25 -32.32 15.75
C LEU A 49 8.30 -33.38 14.65
N ASN A 50 9.30 -34.26 14.74
CA ASN A 50 9.63 -35.24 13.70
C ASN A 50 10.06 -34.61 12.35
N SER A 51 10.88 -33.56 12.39
CA SER A 51 11.52 -32.94 11.21
C SER A 51 10.52 -32.44 10.15
N GLY A 52 9.38 -31.89 10.58
CA GLY A 52 8.34 -31.37 9.68
C GLY A 52 7.32 -32.41 9.20
N ALA A 53 7.36 -33.64 9.71
CA ALA A 53 6.43 -34.71 9.35
C ALA A 53 5.12 -34.73 10.17
N SER A 54 5.00 -33.81 11.14
CA SER A 54 3.80 -33.69 11.99
C SER A 54 3.05 -32.40 11.67
N ILE A 55 1.73 -32.43 11.79
CA ILE A 55 0.87 -31.26 11.60
C ILE A 55 0.28 -30.89 12.96
N GLU A 56 0.41 -29.64 13.37
CA GLU A 56 -0.21 -29.13 14.59
C GLU A 56 -1.55 -28.47 14.25
N ILE A 57 -2.56 -28.80 15.05
CA ILE A 57 -3.91 -28.25 14.97
C ILE A 57 -4.19 -27.43 16.22
N LYS A 58 -4.73 -26.23 16.04
CA LYS A 58 -5.23 -25.38 17.12
C LYS A 58 -6.63 -24.87 16.80
N LEU A 59 -7.40 -24.49 17.82
CA LEU A 59 -8.59 -23.69 17.59
C LEU A 59 -8.17 -22.28 17.14
N LEU A 60 -8.94 -21.68 16.23
CA LEU A 60 -8.65 -20.34 15.71
C LEU A 60 -8.70 -19.24 16.80
N ASN A 61 -9.37 -19.53 17.92
CA ASN A 61 -9.46 -18.62 19.07
C ASN A 61 -8.40 -18.91 20.15
N ASP A 62 -7.60 -19.97 20.04
CA ASP A 62 -6.53 -20.34 20.97
C ASP A 62 -5.27 -19.49 20.73
N LYS A 63 -5.44 -18.17 20.79
CA LYS A 63 -4.40 -17.17 20.55
C LYS A 63 -3.68 -16.82 21.86
N GLY A 64 -2.55 -16.12 21.73
CA GLY A 64 -1.74 -15.64 22.83
C GLY A 64 -0.75 -16.68 23.36
N LYS A 65 0.23 -16.20 24.11
CA LYS A 65 1.34 -17.01 24.63
C LYS A 65 0.90 -18.14 25.57
N ALA A 66 -0.22 -17.99 26.28
CA ALA A 66 -0.73 -19.05 27.16
C ALA A 66 -1.22 -20.29 26.38
N ASN A 67 -1.79 -20.09 25.20
CA ASN A 67 -2.37 -21.14 24.35
C ASN A 67 -1.38 -21.67 23.30
N ALA A 68 -0.31 -20.92 23.04
CA ALA A 68 0.84 -21.35 22.27
C ALA A 68 1.44 -22.68 22.76
N LEU A 69 1.58 -22.82 24.08
CA LEU A 69 2.28 -23.92 24.75
C LEU A 69 1.33 -25.01 25.27
N GLN A 70 0.23 -25.33 24.57
CA GLN A 70 -0.57 -26.51 24.90
C GLN A 70 0.36 -27.73 25.05
N LYS A 71 0.31 -28.36 26.23
CA LYS A 71 1.17 -29.50 26.59
C LYS A 71 0.28 -30.69 26.99
N PRO A 72 0.25 -31.77 26.18
CA PRO A 72 0.95 -31.95 24.91
C PRO A 72 0.31 -31.14 23.76
N PRO A 73 1.09 -30.79 22.71
CA PRO A 73 0.53 -30.19 21.51
C PRO A 73 -0.33 -31.20 20.75
N SER A 74 -1.40 -30.70 20.17
CA SER A 74 -2.37 -31.43 19.35
C SER A 74 -1.81 -31.72 17.97
N LEU A 75 -1.31 -32.95 17.75
CA LEU A 75 -0.53 -33.31 16.57
C LEU A 75 -1.18 -34.44 15.77
N LEU A 76 -1.36 -34.21 14.48
CA LEU A 76 -1.62 -35.26 13.50
C LEU A 76 -0.29 -35.89 13.09
N ARG A 77 -0.17 -37.20 13.34
CA ARG A 77 1.04 -37.99 13.08
C ARG A 77 0.72 -39.08 12.08
N GLY A 78 1.47 -39.13 10.98
CA GLY A 78 1.29 -40.19 10.00
C GLY A 78 2.07 -40.01 8.70
N HIS A 79 2.59 -38.81 8.43
CA HIS A 79 3.64 -38.66 7.43
C HIS A 79 4.99 -39.15 8.00
N THR A 80 5.80 -39.75 7.12
CA THR A 80 7.16 -40.23 7.45
C THR A 80 8.25 -39.24 7.06
N GLN A 81 7.90 -38.27 6.23
CA GLN A 81 8.76 -37.16 5.81
C GLN A 81 7.97 -35.85 5.88
N ARG A 82 8.62 -34.76 5.52
CA ARG A 82 8.06 -33.42 5.63
C ARG A 82 6.73 -33.26 4.89
N VAL A 83 5.81 -32.51 5.51
CA VAL A 83 4.58 -32.05 4.89
C VAL A 83 4.84 -30.75 4.10
N ASN A 84 4.42 -30.74 2.84
CA ASN A 84 4.66 -29.65 1.88
C ASN A 84 3.41 -28.81 1.59
N SER A 85 2.23 -29.41 1.75
CA SER A 85 0.94 -28.81 1.41
C SER A 85 -0.12 -29.17 2.45
N LEU A 86 -0.99 -28.22 2.75
CA LEU A 86 -2.12 -28.35 3.67
C LEU A 86 -3.30 -27.58 3.11
N GLU A 87 -4.48 -28.19 3.17
CA GLU A 87 -5.72 -27.51 2.77
C GLU A 87 -6.90 -28.12 3.53
N PHE A 88 -7.78 -27.27 4.04
CA PHE A 88 -9.02 -27.73 4.66
C PHE A 88 -10.09 -27.99 3.61
N TYR A 89 -10.91 -29.01 3.85
CA TYR A 89 -12.07 -29.27 3.03
C TYR A 89 -13.06 -28.11 3.14
N PRO A 90 -13.53 -27.54 2.01
CA PRO A 90 -14.28 -26.29 2.02
C PRO A 90 -15.76 -26.43 2.42
N PHE A 91 -16.26 -27.66 2.59
CA PHE A 91 -17.67 -27.92 2.89
C PHE A 91 -17.85 -28.50 4.29
N ASP A 92 -18.97 -28.13 4.93
CA ASP A 92 -19.39 -28.71 6.19
C ASP A 92 -19.70 -30.18 6.01
N THR A 93 -19.31 -30.96 7.00
CA THR A 93 -19.83 -32.31 7.21
C THR A 93 -20.50 -32.33 8.57
N ASP A 94 -21.53 -33.16 8.76
CA ASP A 94 -22.44 -33.17 9.93
C ASP A 94 -21.78 -33.45 11.31
N SER A 95 -20.45 -33.38 11.43
CA SER A 95 -19.68 -33.42 12.69
C SER A 95 -18.15 -33.36 12.53
N LYS A 96 -17.61 -33.27 11.30
CA LYS A 96 -16.16 -33.47 11.04
C LYS A 96 -15.57 -32.32 10.22
N SER A 97 -14.40 -31.80 10.61
CA SER A 97 -13.61 -30.91 9.75
C SER A 97 -12.57 -31.76 9.04
N LEU A 98 -12.63 -31.87 7.71
CA LEU A 98 -11.64 -32.66 6.97
C LEU A 98 -10.42 -31.79 6.60
N LEU A 99 -9.23 -32.36 6.72
CA LEU A 99 -7.97 -31.73 6.30
C LEU A 99 -7.26 -32.67 5.32
N ALA A 100 -6.74 -32.12 4.22
CA ALA A 100 -5.82 -32.83 3.32
C ALA A 100 -4.39 -32.36 3.58
N SER A 101 -3.44 -33.31 3.56
CA SER A 101 -2.01 -33.02 3.63
C SER A 101 -1.22 -33.84 2.62
N GLY A 102 -0.18 -33.24 2.05
CA GLY A 102 0.73 -33.89 1.12
C GLY A 102 2.19 -33.74 1.56
N GLY A 103 2.99 -34.79 1.38
CA GLY A 103 4.37 -34.81 1.87
C GLY A 103 5.44 -35.29 0.88
N ASP A 104 6.69 -35.16 1.32
CA ASP A 104 7.88 -35.72 0.66
C ASP A 104 7.89 -37.27 0.68
N ASP A 105 7.09 -37.87 1.54
CA ASP A 105 6.87 -39.32 1.58
C ASP A 105 5.97 -39.85 0.45
N CYS A 106 5.70 -39.00 -0.55
CA CYS A 106 4.94 -39.34 -1.75
C CYS A 106 3.49 -39.72 -1.47
N SER A 107 2.97 -39.32 -0.31
CA SER A 107 1.60 -39.61 0.10
C SER A 107 0.75 -38.35 0.22
N VAL A 108 -0.56 -38.52 -0.03
CA VAL A 108 -1.62 -37.57 0.32
C VAL A 108 -2.50 -38.23 1.37
N LYS A 109 -2.77 -37.53 2.46
CA LYS A 109 -3.55 -38.04 3.60
C LYS A 109 -4.76 -37.16 3.85
N ILE A 110 -5.89 -37.80 4.14
CA ILE A 110 -7.14 -37.16 4.53
C ILE A 110 -7.36 -37.43 6.01
N TRP A 111 -7.51 -36.37 6.79
CA TRP A 111 -7.66 -36.41 8.23
C TRP A 111 -9.06 -35.98 8.63
N ASN A 112 -9.59 -36.64 9.64
CA ASN A 112 -10.70 -36.11 10.42
C ASN A 112 -10.14 -35.25 11.54
N VAL A 113 -10.43 -33.96 11.49
CA VAL A 113 -10.09 -32.98 12.53
C VAL A 113 -11.37 -32.67 13.29
N SER A 114 -11.56 -33.35 14.42
CA SER A 114 -12.67 -33.13 15.34
C SER A 114 -12.32 -32.05 16.37
N GLN A 115 -13.34 -31.48 17.03
CA GLN A 115 -13.14 -30.55 18.16
C GLN A 115 -12.32 -31.18 19.30
N ASP A 116 -12.46 -32.49 19.50
CA ASP A 116 -11.60 -33.27 20.38
C ASP A 116 -10.43 -33.84 19.57
N ILE A 117 -9.27 -33.17 19.63
CA ILE A 117 -8.13 -33.48 18.76
C ILE A 117 -7.52 -34.85 19.09
N GLU A 118 -7.72 -35.38 20.30
CA GLU A 118 -7.28 -36.73 20.66
C GLU A 118 -7.99 -37.84 19.87
N SER A 119 -9.14 -37.53 19.26
CA SER A 119 -9.91 -38.44 18.39
C SER A 119 -9.68 -38.22 16.89
N SER A 120 -8.67 -37.42 16.51
CA SER A 120 -8.36 -37.15 15.11
C SER A 120 -7.65 -38.33 14.44
N ASP A 121 -8.27 -38.88 13.39
CA ASP A 121 -7.80 -40.06 12.67
C ASP A 121 -7.47 -39.77 11.20
N CYS A 122 -6.48 -40.50 10.66
CA CYS A 122 -6.22 -40.54 9.21
C CYS A 122 -7.25 -41.46 8.54
N LEU A 123 -8.19 -40.87 7.80
CA LEU A 123 -9.28 -41.59 7.12
C LEU A 123 -8.81 -42.31 5.85
N TRP A 124 -7.87 -41.70 5.13
CA TRP A 124 -7.36 -42.26 3.89
C TRP A 124 -5.91 -41.83 3.65
N THR A 125 -5.08 -42.76 3.16
CA THR A 125 -3.73 -42.47 2.65
C THR A 125 -3.68 -42.93 1.19
N TYR A 126 -3.51 -41.97 0.30
CA TYR A 126 -3.19 -42.20 -1.10
C TYR A 126 -1.66 -42.17 -1.28
N ASN A 127 -1.09 -43.23 -1.84
CA ASN A 127 0.33 -43.29 -2.18
C ASN A 127 0.49 -43.15 -3.69
N HIS A 128 1.26 -42.16 -4.12
CA HIS A 128 1.45 -41.88 -5.53
C HIS A 128 2.32 -42.96 -6.20
N ALA A 129 1.85 -43.50 -7.32
CA ALA A 129 2.44 -44.68 -7.96
C ALA A 129 3.90 -44.50 -8.42
N PHE A 130 4.33 -43.28 -8.71
CA PHE A 130 5.69 -42.99 -9.21
C PHE A 130 6.66 -42.48 -8.13
N ASN A 131 6.31 -42.59 -6.83
CA ASN A 131 7.15 -42.18 -5.70
C ASN A 131 7.76 -40.78 -5.88
N SER A 132 6.90 -39.81 -6.22
CA SER A 132 7.28 -38.41 -6.31
C SER A 132 6.56 -37.59 -5.24
N LYS A 133 7.25 -36.58 -4.72
CA LYS A 133 6.74 -35.73 -3.63
C LYS A 133 5.50 -34.95 -4.04
N ASN A 134 4.57 -34.75 -3.11
CA ASN A 134 3.47 -33.80 -3.30
C ASN A 134 3.99 -32.36 -3.14
N VAL A 135 3.54 -31.46 -4.01
CA VAL A 135 3.96 -30.05 -4.04
C VAL A 135 2.79 -29.12 -3.71
N ALA A 136 1.58 -29.43 -4.17
CA ALA A 136 0.39 -28.63 -3.92
C ALA A 136 -0.87 -29.49 -3.87
N LEU A 137 -1.87 -28.98 -3.15
CA LEU A 137 -3.22 -29.52 -3.04
C LEU A 137 -4.21 -28.40 -3.38
N SER A 138 -5.31 -28.75 -4.01
CA SER A 138 -6.44 -27.85 -4.24
C SER A 138 -7.75 -28.62 -4.21
N PHE A 139 -8.59 -28.39 -3.21
CA PHE A 139 -9.93 -28.95 -3.15
C PHE A 139 -10.80 -28.37 -4.25
N HIS A 140 -11.68 -29.20 -4.80
CA HIS A 140 -12.62 -28.75 -5.80
C HIS A 140 -13.59 -27.73 -5.18
N PRO A 141 -13.78 -26.55 -5.78
CA PRO A 141 -14.51 -25.44 -5.16
C PRO A 141 -16.03 -25.63 -5.08
N SER A 142 -16.60 -26.52 -5.90
CA SER A 142 -18.06 -26.73 -6.01
C SER A 142 -18.56 -28.17 -5.76
N ALA A 143 -17.72 -29.20 -5.94
CA ALA A 143 -18.11 -30.61 -5.87
C ALA A 143 -17.51 -31.26 -4.61
N SER A 144 -18.33 -32.02 -3.89
CA SER A 144 -17.88 -32.74 -2.69
C SER A 144 -16.88 -33.84 -3.02
N ASN A 145 -15.97 -34.14 -2.09
CA ASN A 145 -15.04 -35.29 -2.16
C ASN A 145 -14.06 -35.30 -3.36
N VAL A 146 -13.84 -34.19 -4.06
CA VAL A 146 -12.89 -34.08 -5.17
C VAL A 146 -11.69 -33.23 -4.78
N LEU A 147 -10.48 -33.77 -4.96
CA LEU A 147 -9.22 -33.12 -4.59
C LEU A 147 -8.22 -33.18 -5.75
N GLY A 148 -7.69 -32.04 -6.18
CA GLY A 148 -6.54 -31.97 -7.07
C GLY A 148 -5.24 -32.12 -6.27
N ALA A 149 -4.35 -33.02 -6.70
CA ALA A 149 -3.06 -33.25 -6.09
C ALA A 149 -1.94 -33.08 -7.13
N ALA A 150 -1.06 -32.10 -6.92
CA ALA A 150 0.12 -31.89 -7.74
C ALA A 150 1.31 -32.60 -7.12
N PHE A 151 1.89 -33.52 -7.89
CA PHE A 151 3.17 -34.16 -7.62
C PHE A 151 4.26 -33.56 -8.50
N ALA A 152 5.51 -33.99 -8.33
CA ALA A 152 6.63 -33.36 -9.01
C ALA A 152 6.45 -33.28 -10.54
N HIS A 153 5.98 -34.35 -11.19
CA HIS A 153 5.85 -34.42 -12.66
C HIS A 153 4.46 -34.85 -13.14
N SER A 154 3.46 -34.79 -12.27
CA SER A 154 2.09 -35.12 -12.61
C SER A 154 1.10 -34.38 -11.74
N VAL A 155 -0.10 -34.16 -12.27
CA VAL A 155 -1.26 -33.72 -11.51
C VAL A 155 -2.31 -34.81 -11.59
N GLU A 156 -2.88 -35.19 -10.45
CA GLU A 156 -3.89 -36.23 -10.33
C GLU A 156 -5.12 -35.66 -9.62
N VAL A 157 -6.30 -36.12 -10.02
CA VAL A 157 -7.54 -35.80 -9.30
C VAL A 157 -7.98 -37.01 -8.52
N LEU A 158 -8.21 -36.84 -7.23
CA LEU A 158 -8.58 -37.88 -6.28
C LEU A 158 -10.05 -37.74 -5.91
N ASN A 159 -10.79 -38.84 -5.97
CA ASN A 159 -12.10 -38.96 -5.35
C ASN A 159 -11.94 -39.59 -3.97
N ILE A 160 -12.23 -38.81 -2.94
CA ILE A 160 -12.07 -39.18 -1.53
C ILE A 160 -13.12 -40.20 -1.10
N GLU A 161 -14.31 -40.13 -1.68
CA GLU A 161 -15.44 -41.01 -1.35
C GLU A 161 -15.22 -42.42 -1.88
N SER A 162 -14.80 -42.55 -3.15
CA SER A 162 -14.46 -43.84 -3.75
C SER A 162 -13.01 -44.28 -3.51
N GLN A 163 -12.20 -43.43 -2.86
CA GLN A 163 -10.77 -43.65 -2.62
C GLN A 163 -9.99 -44.04 -3.89
N SER A 164 -10.24 -43.34 -4.99
CA SER A 164 -9.69 -43.65 -6.31
C SER A 164 -9.22 -42.41 -7.06
N VAL A 165 -8.36 -42.61 -8.06
CA VAL A 165 -7.98 -41.54 -9.01
C VAL A 165 -9.10 -41.37 -10.05
N VAL A 166 -9.44 -40.13 -10.36
CA VAL A 166 -10.36 -39.75 -11.44
C VAL A 166 -9.56 -39.50 -12.71
N GLY A 167 -9.97 -40.13 -13.81
CA GLY A 167 -9.33 -39.96 -15.10
C GLY A 167 -7.88 -40.47 -15.13
N THR A 168 -7.07 -39.88 -16.00
CA THR A 168 -5.65 -40.20 -16.18
C THR A 168 -4.77 -39.11 -15.56
N PRO A 169 -3.60 -39.47 -14.98
CA PRO A 169 -2.65 -38.47 -14.47
C PRO A 169 -2.16 -37.52 -15.58
N MET A 170 -2.28 -36.22 -15.34
CA MET A 170 -1.84 -35.15 -16.24
C MET A 170 -0.32 -34.95 -16.12
N LYS A 171 0.44 -35.46 -17.09
CA LYS A 171 1.91 -35.48 -17.04
C LYS A 171 2.54 -34.15 -17.41
N HIS A 172 3.62 -33.80 -16.73
CA HIS A 172 4.39 -32.58 -16.95
C HIS A 172 5.87 -32.91 -17.23
N PRO A 173 6.56 -32.13 -18.09
CA PRO A 173 7.96 -32.39 -18.44
C PRO A 173 8.96 -31.97 -17.37
N ASP A 174 8.55 -31.11 -16.43
CA ASP A 174 9.39 -30.57 -15.37
C ASP A 174 8.57 -30.41 -14.06
N LEU A 175 9.15 -29.80 -13.03
CA LEU A 175 8.55 -29.66 -11.71
C LEU A 175 7.27 -28.81 -11.75
N VAL A 176 6.14 -29.39 -11.38
CA VAL A 176 4.90 -28.64 -11.11
C VAL A 176 5.08 -27.84 -9.82
N THR A 177 4.73 -26.55 -9.84
CA THR A 177 4.94 -25.64 -8.69
C THR A 177 3.64 -25.12 -8.08
N GLY A 178 2.51 -25.34 -8.74
CA GLY A 178 1.20 -24.95 -8.21
C GLY A 178 0.06 -25.37 -9.14
N ILE A 179 -1.11 -25.52 -8.54
CA ILE A 179 -2.37 -25.83 -9.23
C ILE A 179 -3.49 -24.96 -8.68
N SER A 180 -4.51 -24.68 -9.48
CA SER A 180 -5.72 -23.99 -9.01
C SER A 180 -6.92 -24.37 -9.87
N TRP A 181 -8.06 -24.58 -9.22
CA TRP A 181 -9.33 -24.86 -9.89
C TRP A 181 -10.02 -23.59 -10.39
N LYS A 182 -10.68 -23.70 -11.55
CA LYS A 182 -11.77 -22.80 -11.92
C LYS A 182 -12.94 -22.96 -10.96
N ALA A 183 -13.63 -21.87 -10.66
CA ALA A 183 -14.72 -21.86 -9.67
C ALA A 183 -15.84 -22.89 -9.96
N ASP A 184 -16.22 -23.12 -11.21
CA ASP A 184 -17.21 -24.14 -11.58
C ASP A 184 -16.67 -25.57 -11.63
N GLY A 185 -15.36 -25.75 -11.42
CA GLY A 185 -14.73 -27.06 -11.43
C GLY A 185 -14.43 -27.64 -12.82
N SER A 186 -14.70 -26.89 -13.90
CA SER A 186 -14.55 -27.44 -15.25
C SER A 186 -13.10 -27.56 -15.69
N VAL A 187 -12.22 -26.73 -15.14
CA VAL A 187 -10.81 -26.63 -15.53
C VAL A 187 -9.91 -26.57 -14.30
N LEU A 188 -8.79 -27.29 -14.37
CA LEU A 188 -7.68 -27.18 -13.44
C LEU A 188 -6.49 -26.57 -14.18
N VAL A 189 -5.88 -25.52 -13.64
CA VAL A 189 -4.69 -24.89 -14.23
C VAL A 189 -3.46 -25.20 -13.40
N SER A 190 -2.34 -25.50 -14.05
CA SER A 190 -1.06 -25.77 -13.43
C SER A 190 0.04 -24.82 -13.94
N VAL A 191 1.02 -24.56 -13.08
CA VAL A 191 2.27 -23.87 -13.40
C VAL A 191 3.45 -24.82 -13.21
N CYS A 192 4.41 -24.77 -14.12
CA CYS A 192 5.52 -25.72 -14.19
C CYS A 192 6.86 -24.99 -14.45
N GLN A 193 7.97 -25.56 -13.96
CA GLN A 193 9.32 -25.02 -14.12
C GLN A 193 9.86 -25.05 -15.56
N ASP A 194 9.13 -25.68 -16.47
CA ASP A 194 9.37 -25.56 -17.91
C ASP A 194 8.90 -24.20 -18.49
N ASN A 195 8.58 -23.24 -17.61
CA ASN A 195 8.09 -21.90 -17.91
C ASN A 195 6.75 -21.87 -18.62
N ASN A 196 5.93 -22.93 -18.52
CA ASN A 196 4.61 -22.97 -19.14
C ASN A 196 3.48 -23.05 -18.10
N ILE A 197 2.34 -22.51 -18.52
CA ILE A 197 1.04 -22.60 -17.85
C ILE A 197 0.19 -23.55 -18.68
N ARG A 198 -0.51 -24.47 -18.01
CA ARG A 198 -1.37 -25.46 -18.66
C ARG A 198 -2.75 -25.47 -18.06
N ALA A 199 -3.76 -25.54 -18.91
CA ALA A 199 -5.14 -25.72 -18.52
C ALA A 199 -5.62 -27.12 -18.93
N TRP A 200 -6.33 -27.78 -18.03
CA TRP A 200 -6.76 -29.16 -18.18
C TRP A 200 -8.25 -29.27 -17.86
N ASP A 201 -9.01 -30.02 -18.65
CA ASP A 201 -10.22 -30.66 -18.13
C ASP A 201 -9.79 -32.02 -17.56
N PRO A 202 -9.76 -32.19 -16.23
CA PRO A 202 -9.21 -33.39 -15.61
C PRO A 202 -10.04 -34.66 -15.85
N ARG A 203 -11.25 -34.55 -16.44
CA ARG A 203 -12.06 -35.70 -16.85
C ARG A 203 -11.68 -36.19 -18.24
N LEU A 204 -10.93 -35.39 -19.01
CA LEU A 204 -10.45 -35.69 -20.35
C LEU A 204 -8.96 -36.05 -20.30
N ASN A 205 -8.48 -36.78 -21.29
CA ASN A 205 -7.08 -37.20 -21.38
C ASN A 205 -6.21 -36.24 -22.24
N ASP A 206 -6.65 -34.99 -22.42
CA ASP A 206 -5.99 -34.02 -23.30
C ASP A 206 -5.73 -32.67 -22.59
N GLU A 207 -4.59 -32.06 -22.91
CA GLU A 207 -4.25 -30.70 -22.50
C GLU A 207 -5.16 -29.71 -23.25
N ALA A 208 -5.97 -28.95 -22.50
CA ALA A 208 -6.93 -28.02 -23.10
C ALA A 208 -6.26 -26.73 -23.61
N SER A 209 -5.17 -26.29 -22.96
CA SER A 209 -4.38 -25.13 -23.39
C SER A 209 -2.96 -25.17 -22.82
N LEU A 210 -2.00 -24.69 -23.61
CA LEU A 210 -0.59 -24.50 -23.24
C LEU A 210 -0.18 -23.07 -23.56
N SER A 211 0.49 -22.39 -22.63
CA SER A 211 0.99 -21.03 -22.90
C SER A 211 2.28 -20.72 -22.15
N PRO A 212 3.20 -19.93 -22.75
CA PRO A 212 4.41 -19.49 -22.08
C PRO A 212 4.07 -18.56 -20.90
N GLY A 213 4.50 -18.95 -19.70
CA GLY A 213 4.34 -18.19 -18.48
C GLY A 213 5.54 -17.30 -18.16
N HIS A 214 5.93 -17.32 -16.88
CA HIS A 214 7.10 -16.59 -16.38
C HIS A 214 8.40 -17.12 -17.00
N GLN A 215 9.30 -16.20 -17.37
CA GLN A 215 10.55 -16.53 -18.09
C GLN A 215 11.79 -16.59 -17.17
N GLY A 216 11.58 -16.46 -15.85
CA GLY A 216 12.62 -16.58 -14.84
C GLY A 216 13.03 -18.03 -14.60
N ARG A 217 14.12 -18.23 -13.86
CA ARG A 217 14.64 -19.57 -13.52
C ARG A 217 14.03 -20.16 -12.24
N LYS A 218 13.15 -19.41 -11.58
CA LYS A 218 12.58 -19.74 -10.27
C LYS A 218 11.11 -20.15 -10.42
N PRO A 219 10.57 -20.91 -9.46
CA PRO A 219 9.17 -21.29 -9.42
C PRO A 219 8.20 -20.12 -9.60
N ALA A 220 6.97 -20.43 -10.01
CA ALA A 220 5.84 -19.52 -9.96
C ALA A 220 4.71 -20.13 -9.11
N ASN A 221 3.91 -19.25 -8.49
CA ASN A 221 2.65 -19.60 -7.84
C ASN A 221 1.46 -19.24 -8.73
N ILE A 222 0.32 -19.87 -8.46
CA ILE A 222 -0.94 -19.64 -9.16
C ILE A 222 -2.08 -19.52 -8.15
N THR A 223 -3.06 -18.67 -8.42
CA THR A 223 -4.33 -18.64 -7.68
C THR A 223 -5.46 -18.25 -8.63
N TRP A 224 -6.58 -18.96 -8.55
CA TRP A 224 -7.76 -18.59 -9.33
C TRP A 224 -8.30 -17.25 -8.84
N CYS A 225 -8.76 -16.46 -9.80
CA CYS A 225 -9.37 -15.17 -9.52
C CYS A 225 -10.88 -15.32 -9.63
N LYS A 226 -11.49 -14.65 -10.60
CA LYS A 226 -12.94 -14.62 -10.82
C LYS A 226 -13.25 -14.96 -12.27
N ASP A 227 -14.39 -15.61 -12.49
CA ASP A 227 -14.86 -16.05 -13.80
C ASP A 227 -13.81 -16.93 -14.49
N GLU A 228 -13.27 -16.50 -15.63
CA GLU A 228 -12.26 -17.19 -16.42
C GLU A 228 -10.83 -16.71 -16.15
N MET A 229 -10.63 -15.89 -15.13
CA MET A 229 -9.36 -15.24 -14.87
C MET A 229 -8.62 -15.88 -13.69
N PHE A 230 -7.30 -15.83 -13.77
CA PHE A 230 -6.42 -16.31 -12.70
C PHE A 230 -5.10 -15.53 -12.68
N PHE A 231 -4.40 -15.57 -11.56
CA PHE A 231 -3.11 -14.92 -11.38
C PHE A 231 -1.98 -15.94 -11.39
N THR A 232 -0.85 -15.56 -11.99
CA THR A 232 0.42 -16.22 -11.76
C THR A 232 1.42 -15.23 -11.17
N ALA A 233 2.21 -15.65 -10.18
CA ALA A 233 3.21 -14.83 -9.53
C ALA A 233 4.56 -15.53 -9.55
N GLY A 234 5.55 -14.94 -10.21
CA GLY A 234 6.83 -15.60 -10.50
C GLY A 234 7.93 -14.59 -10.76
N PHE A 235 8.88 -14.97 -11.62
CA PHE A 235 10.07 -14.17 -11.91
C PHE A 235 10.23 -13.97 -13.42
N ASN A 236 10.75 -12.81 -13.82
CA ASN A 236 11.10 -12.57 -15.22
C ASN A 236 12.54 -13.04 -15.55
N ASN A 237 12.95 -12.86 -16.80
CA ASN A 237 14.27 -13.26 -17.31
C ASN A 237 15.47 -12.60 -16.59
N ILE A 238 15.27 -11.44 -15.96
CA ILE A 238 16.27 -10.74 -15.15
C ILE A 238 16.09 -10.97 -13.64
N GLN A 239 15.27 -11.96 -13.24
CA GLN A 239 15.01 -12.36 -11.85
C GLN A 239 14.29 -11.30 -10.99
N GLU A 240 13.59 -10.34 -11.60
CA GLU A 240 12.63 -9.49 -10.86
C GLU A 240 11.32 -10.26 -10.64
N ARG A 241 10.69 -10.06 -9.48
CA ARG A 241 9.37 -10.63 -9.16
C ARG A 241 8.29 -9.93 -9.97
N GLU A 242 7.38 -10.70 -10.55
CA GLU A 242 6.28 -10.18 -11.34
C GLU A 242 4.99 -10.96 -11.11
N LEU A 243 3.87 -10.26 -11.22
CA LEU A 243 2.52 -10.78 -11.16
C LEU A 243 1.88 -10.65 -12.56
N MET A 244 1.23 -11.69 -13.04
CA MET A 244 0.49 -11.69 -14.31
C MET A 244 -0.96 -12.08 -14.08
N LEU A 245 -1.87 -11.38 -14.75
CA LEU A 245 -3.30 -11.71 -14.82
C LEU A 245 -3.60 -12.35 -16.16
N TRP A 246 -4.24 -13.52 -16.16
CA TRP A 246 -4.57 -14.29 -17.35
C TRP A 246 -6.09 -14.38 -17.53
N ASP A 247 -6.51 -14.62 -18.77
CA ASP A 247 -7.87 -14.96 -19.14
C ASP A 247 -7.81 -16.30 -19.87
N LEU A 248 -8.49 -17.31 -19.34
CA LEU A 248 -8.50 -18.66 -19.88
C LEU A 248 -9.01 -18.69 -21.34
N ARG A 249 -9.86 -17.74 -21.73
CA ARG A 249 -10.36 -17.62 -23.11
C ARG A 249 -9.29 -17.06 -24.07
N LYS A 250 -8.21 -16.47 -23.55
CA LYS A 250 -7.16 -15.76 -24.31
C LYS A 250 -5.77 -15.99 -23.70
N MET A 251 -5.32 -17.24 -23.76
CA MET A 251 -4.09 -17.69 -23.11
C MET A 251 -2.78 -17.30 -23.84
N GLU A 252 -2.83 -16.76 -25.06
CA GLU A 252 -1.62 -16.37 -25.82
C GLU A 252 -0.70 -15.38 -25.09
N LYS A 253 -1.27 -14.49 -24.27
CA LYS A 253 -0.55 -13.49 -23.48
C LYS A 253 -1.35 -13.06 -22.26
N PRO A 254 -0.70 -12.62 -21.17
CA PRO A 254 -1.41 -12.13 -20.01
C PRO A 254 -2.18 -10.83 -20.33
N LEU A 255 -3.36 -10.67 -19.72
CA LEU A 255 -4.15 -9.44 -19.76
C LEU A 255 -3.39 -8.26 -19.15
N ALA A 256 -2.69 -8.50 -18.04
CA ALA A 256 -1.92 -7.52 -17.30
C ALA A 256 -0.64 -8.14 -16.74
N ARG A 257 0.38 -7.29 -16.57
CA ARG A 257 1.64 -7.65 -15.93
C ARG A 257 2.05 -6.51 -15.01
N GLU A 258 2.30 -6.84 -13.74
CA GLU A 258 2.79 -5.94 -12.72
C GLU A 258 4.19 -6.40 -12.30
N ARG A 259 5.20 -5.53 -12.45
CA ARG A 259 6.54 -5.81 -11.93
C ARG A 259 6.59 -5.34 -10.48
N VAL A 260 6.92 -6.26 -9.59
CA VAL A 260 6.76 -6.05 -8.15
C VAL A 260 8.02 -5.42 -7.56
N ASP A 261 9.15 -6.12 -7.60
CA ASP A 261 10.46 -5.65 -7.12
C ASP A 261 11.58 -6.66 -7.49
N SER A 262 12.77 -6.49 -6.92
CA SER A 262 13.93 -7.39 -7.10
C SER A 262 14.12 -8.38 -5.94
N GLY A 263 13.12 -8.62 -5.11
CA GLY A 263 13.23 -9.56 -4.00
C GLY A 263 13.38 -11.01 -4.48
N THR A 264 13.91 -11.87 -3.62
CA THR A 264 14.37 -13.22 -4.04
C THR A 264 13.40 -14.34 -3.70
N GLY A 265 12.49 -14.12 -2.75
CA GLY A 265 11.50 -15.10 -2.31
C GLY A 265 10.27 -15.16 -3.21
N LEU A 266 9.75 -16.37 -3.41
CA LEU A 266 8.56 -16.62 -4.21
C LEU A 266 7.36 -15.80 -3.68
N LEU A 267 6.62 -15.19 -4.60
CA LEU A 267 5.41 -14.42 -4.27
C LEU A 267 4.26 -15.37 -3.94
N ILE A 268 3.50 -15.04 -2.89
CA ILE A 268 2.32 -15.75 -2.42
C ILE A 268 1.10 -14.87 -2.72
N PRO A 269 0.38 -15.10 -3.83
CA PRO A 269 -0.84 -14.37 -4.13
C PRO A 269 -2.02 -15.00 -3.37
N VAL A 270 -2.73 -14.19 -2.57
CA VAL A 270 -3.97 -14.58 -1.88
C VAL A 270 -5.06 -13.64 -2.35
N PHE A 271 -6.03 -14.17 -3.09
CA PHE A 271 -7.13 -13.40 -3.67
C PHE A 271 -8.44 -13.61 -2.89
N ASP A 272 -9.16 -12.52 -2.67
CA ASP A 272 -10.52 -12.54 -2.17
C ASP A 272 -11.51 -12.16 -3.27
N GLU A 273 -12.33 -13.11 -3.71
CA GLU A 273 -13.31 -12.90 -4.77
C GLU A 273 -14.51 -12.03 -4.36
N ASP A 274 -14.77 -11.93 -3.05
CA ASP A 274 -15.86 -11.13 -2.50
C ASP A 274 -15.55 -9.64 -2.66
N THR A 275 -14.37 -9.23 -2.22
CA THR A 275 -13.94 -7.82 -2.25
C THR A 275 -13.14 -7.47 -3.50
N ASN A 276 -12.69 -8.46 -4.27
CA ASN A 276 -11.69 -8.34 -5.34
C ASN A 276 -10.34 -7.80 -4.84
N LEU A 277 -10.02 -8.00 -3.56
CA LEU A 277 -8.72 -7.66 -3.00
C LEU A 277 -7.71 -8.79 -3.26
N LEU A 278 -6.54 -8.42 -3.76
CA LEU A 278 -5.39 -9.29 -3.92
C LEU A 278 -4.31 -8.87 -2.93
N PHE A 279 -3.93 -9.80 -2.06
CA PHE A 279 -2.82 -9.66 -1.13
C PHE A 279 -1.61 -10.41 -1.68
N LEU A 280 -0.48 -9.73 -1.74
CA LEU A 280 0.74 -10.24 -2.35
C LEU A 280 1.91 -10.03 -1.39
N SER A 281 2.46 -11.12 -0.86
CA SER A 281 3.65 -11.11 -0.02
C SER A 281 4.71 -12.06 -0.58
N GLY A 282 5.98 -11.68 -0.52
CA GLY A 282 7.08 -12.57 -0.85
C GLY A 282 7.54 -13.39 0.35
N ARG A 283 8.04 -14.59 0.08
CA ARG A 283 8.73 -15.38 1.11
C ARG A 283 9.98 -14.65 1.63
N GLY A 284 10.06 -14.47 2.94
CA GLY A 284 11.10 -13.67 3.60
C GLY A 284 10.80 -12.17 3.63
N ASP A 285 9.70 -11.73 3.01
CA ASP A 285 9.26 -10.33 3.08
C ASP A 285 8.42 -10.11 4.33
N LYS A 286 8.43 -8.87 4.83
CA LYS A 286 7.45 -8.40 5.82
C LYS A 286 6.26 -7.69 5.15
N ILE A 287 6.46 -7.21 3.93
CA ILE A 287 5.53 -6.34 3.24
C ILE A 287 4.42 -7.18 2.61
N VAL A 288 3.17 -6.77 2.87
CA VAL A 288 1.98 -7.19 2.14
C VAL A 288 1.59 -6.05 1.21
N ARG A 289 1.72 -6.30 -0.10
CA ARG A 289 1.17 -5.42 -1.13
C ARG A 289 -0.29 -5.77 -1.35
N THR A 290 -1.14 -4.77 -1.33
CA THR A 290 -2.58 -4.94 -1.50
C THR A 290 -3.01 -4.25 -2.78
N TYR A 291 -3.75 -4.96 -3.63
CA TYR A 291 -4.33 -4.43 -4.84
C TYR A 291 -5.84 -4.65 -4.82
N GLU A 292 -6.60 -3.69 -5.30
CA GLU A 292 -7.97 -3.96 -5.76
C GLU A 292 -7.93 -4.29 -7.25
N VAL A 293 -8.58 -5.40 -7.63
CA VAL A 293 -8.61 -5.90 -9.00
C VAL A 293 -9.85 -5.38 -9.70
N ALA A 294 -9.67 -4.47 -10.66
CA ALA A 294 -10.77 -3.76 -11.30
C ALA A 294 -11.40 -4.50 -12.50
N PHE A 295 -10.80 -5.60 -12.96
CA PHE A 295 -11.19 -6.38 -14.15
C PHE A 295 -11.38 -5.58 -15.45
N GLN A 296 -10.91 -4.35 -15.46
CA GLN A 296 -10.80 -3.44 -16.59
C GLN A 296 -9.49 -2.65 -16.44
N ARG A 297 -8.92 -2.12 -17.53
CA ARG A 297 -7.66 -1.36 -17.44
C ARG A 297 -7.87 -0.02 -16.69
N PRO A 298 -6.98 0.35 -15.76
CA PRO A 298 -5.87 -0.42 -15.20
C PRO A 298 -6.36 -1.55 -14.28
N PHE A 299 -5.82 -2.77 -14.46
CA PHE A 299 -6.31 -3.97 -13.77
C PHE A 299 -5.95 -4.00 -12.29
N PHE A 300 -4.78 -3.48 -11.93
CA PHE A 300 -4.27 -3.45 -10.56
C PHE A 300 -4.34 -2.02 -10.03
N ALA A 301 -5.22 -1.79 -9.05
CA ALA A 301 -5.25 -0.55 -8.29
C ALA A 301 -4.50 -0.77 -6.96
N SER A 302 -3.26 -0.30 -6.88
CA SER A 302 -2.44 -0.42 -5.67
C SER A 302 -3.09 0.34 -4.51
N LEU A 303 -3.22 -0.34 -3.38
CA LEU A 303 -3.74 0.21 -2.13
C LEU A 303 -2.60 0.41 -1.11
N GLN A 304 -2.92 0.90 0.08
CA GLN A 304 -1.95 1.10 1.14
C GLN A 304 -1.24 -0.22 1.48
N GLN A 305 0.09 -0.20 1.44
CA GLN A 305 0.89 -1.36 1.83
C GLN A 305 0.80 -1.56 3.34
N SER A 306 0.80 -2.83 3.74
CA SER A 306 0.79 -3.25 5.14
C SER A 306 2.04 -4.07 5.42
N THR A 307 2.42 -4.22 6.68
CA THR A 307 3.64 -4.95 7.04
C THR A 307 3.39 -5.85 8.24
N PHE A 308 3.87 -7.08 8.19
CA PHE A 308 4.01 -7.94 9.36
C PHE A 308 5.21 -7.49 10.20
N PHE A 309 5.25 -7.86 11.47
CA PHE A 309 6.42 -7.56 12.30
C PHE A 309 7.61 -8.48 11.96
N ARG A 310 7.32 -9.72 11.55
CA ARG A 310 8.33 -10.72 11.16
C ARG A 310 8.25 -11.10 9.69
N PRO A 311 9.37 -11.61 9.11
CA PRO A 311 9.37 -12.14 7.76
C PRO A 311 8.36 -13.29 7.58
N THR A 312 7.62 -13.24 6.48
CA THR A 312 6.57 -14.20 6.11
C THR A 312 7.18 -15.42 5.43
N TRP A 313 6.90 -16.62 5.93
CA TRP A 313 7.35 -17.88 5.35
C TRP A 313 6.21 -18.69 4.73
N GLY A 314 5.00 -18.43 5.19
CA GLY A 314 3.75 -18.95 4.66
C GLY A 314 2.64 -17.94 4.98
N MET A 315 1.61 -17.89 4.14
CA MET A 315 0.50 -16.98 4.33
C MET A 315 -0.80 -17.68 4.00
N ALA A 316 -1.79 -17.53 4.87
CA ALA A 316 -3.15 -17.96 4.63
C ALA A 316 -4.11 -16.84 4.96
N LYS A 317 -5.30 -16.90 4.36
CA LYS A 317 -6.43 -16.05 4.73
C LYS A 317 -7.40 -16.89 5.56
N ILE A 318 -8.05 -16.27 6.55
CA ILE A 318 -9.19 -16.89 7.23
C ILE A 318 -10.48 -16.71 6.42
N PRO A 319 -11.47 -17.61 6.54
CA PRO A 319 -12.76 -17.43 5.88
C PRO A 319 -13.45 -16.11 6.28
N LYS A 320 -14.23 -15.54 5.36
CA LYS A 320 -14.92 -14.25 5.56
C LYS A 320 -15.78 -14.24 6.83
N ARG A 321 -16.48 -15.35 7.09
CA ARG A 321 -17.34 -15.54 8.28
C ARG A 321 -16.61 -15.51 9.62
N ALA A 322 -15.28 -15.70 9.61
CA ALA A 322 -14.45 -15.60 10.82
C ALA A 322 -13.82 -14.21 11.02
N CYS A 323 -14.08 -13.26 10.11
CA CYS A 323 -13.69 -11.86 10.29
C CYS A 323 -14.62 -11.17 11.31
N ALA A 324 -14.11 -10.13 11.97
CA ALA A 324 -14.86 -9.23 12.84
C ALA A 324 -15.73 -8.27 11.98
N LEU A 325 -16.85 -8.81 11.52
CA LEU A 325 -17.79 -8.15 10.62
C LEU A 325 -18.40 -6.87 11.21
N ASP A 326 -18.51 -6.83 12.53
CA ASP A 326 -18.92 -5.69 13.35
C ASP A 326 -17.91 -4.53 13.33
N GLN A 327 -16.64 -4.84 13.10
CA GLN A 327 -15.55 -3.86 13.04
C GLN A 327 -15.22 -3.45 11.60
N CYS A 328 -16.07 -3.79 10.63
CA CYS A 328 -15.79 -3.62 9.20
C CYS A 328 -14.50 -4.30 8.75
N GLU A 329 -14.10 -5.39 9.43
CA GLU A 329 -13.02 -6.24 8.96
C GLU A 329 -13.51 -6.97 7.72
N VAL A 330 -12.85 -6.71 6.60
CA VAL A 330 -13.17 -7.32 5.32
C VAL A 330 -12.29 -8.53 5.07
N ASP A 331 -11.04 -8.55 5.53
CA ASP A 331 -10.17 -9.73 5.41
C ASP A 331 -9.21 -9.81 6.59
N ARG A 332 -8.70 -11.01 6.87
CA ARG A 332 -7.61 -11.20 7.81
C ARG A 332 -6.63 -12.25 7.27
N LEU A 333 -5.36 -11.88 7.29
CA LEU A 333 -4.25 -12.73 6.88
C LEU A 333 -3.51 -13.26 8.10
N LEU A 334 -3.10 -14.52 8.01
CA LEU A 334 -2.22 -15.19 8.94
C LEU A 334 -0.86 -15.36 8.26
N SER A 335 0.21 -14.88 8.88
CA SER A 335 1.58 -15.05 8.40
C SER A 335 2.37 -15.95 9.34
N VAL A 336 2.88 -17.06 8.80
CA VAL A 336 3.82 -17.92 9.51
C VAL A 336 5.20 -17.29 9.48
N SER A 337 5.83 -17.19 10.64
CA SER A 337 7.20 -16.74 10.81
C SER A 337 8.05 -17.82 11.51
N GLN A 338 9.27 -17.44 11.90
CA GLN A 338 10.25 -18.34 12.52
C GLN A 338 9.74 -19.08 13.76
N SER A 339 8.83 -18.50 14.53
CA SER A 339 8.34 -19.07 15.80
C SER A 339 6.94 -18.60 16.18
N SER A 340 6.21 -17.99 15.25
CA SER A 340 4.88 -17.46 15.52
C SER A 340 4.04 -17.34 14.26
N ILE A 341 2.72 -17.33 14.43
CA ILE A 341 1.76 -16.97 13.39
C ILE A 341 1.14 -15.62 13.78
N GLU A 342 1.40 -14.60 12.96
CA GLU A 342 0.95 -13.22 13.15
C GLU A 342 -0.36 -12.96 12.39
N SER A 343 -1.24 -12.17 12.99
CA SER A 343 -2.54 -11.81 12.40
C SER A 343 -2.55 -10.36 11.92
N LEU A 344 -2.85 -10.17 10.63
CA LEU A 344 -3.01 -8.85 10.01
C LEU A 344 -4.46 -8.67 9.56
N SER A 345 -5.13 -7.72 10.21
CA SER A 345 -6.55 -7.41 10.00
C SER A 345 -6.70 -6.29 8.97
N PHE A 346 -7.56 -6.48 7.97
CA PHE A 346 -7.88 -5.50 6.96
C PHE A 346 -9.27 -4.94 7.20
N THR A 347 -9.35 -3.66 7.60
CA THR A 347 -10.60 -3.00 7.96
C THR A 347 -10.91 -1.86 7.01
N VAL A 348 -12.20 -1.65 6.70
CA VAL A 348 -12.67 -0.45 6.00
C VAL A 348 -13.17 0.55 7.05
N PRO A 349 -12.46 1.67 7.29
CA PRO A 349 -12.86 2.60 8.35
C PRO A 349 -14.22 3.24 8.07
N ARG A 350 -15.21 3.02 8.95
CA ARG A 350 -16.55 3.63 8.86
C ARG A 350 -17.00 4.14 10.23
N LYS A 351 -17.49 5.38 10.29
CA LYS A 351 -17.95 5.99 11.56
C LYS A 351 -19.15 5.28 12.18
N GLU A 352 -20.04 4.76 11.33
CA GLU A 352 -21.29 4.13 11.76
C GLU A 352 -21.13 2.64 12.14
N SER A 353 -19.94 2.06 11.95
CA SER A 353 -19.72 0.62 12.21
C SER A 353 -19.91 0.24 13.67
N GLN A 354 -19.66 1.17 14.61
CA GLN A 354 -19.85 0.94 16.04
C GLN A 354 -21.31 0.65 16.42
N ASN A 355 -22.28 1.11 15.62
CA ASN A 355 -23.70 1.03 15.95
C ASN A 355 -24.53 0.31 14.87
N GLN A 356 -23.96 0.00 13.71
CA GLN A 356 -24.69 -0.60 12.59
C GLN A 356 -23.81 -1.50 11.72
N PHE A 357 -24.31 -2.71 11.45
CA PHE A 357 -23.70 -3.63 10.50
C PHE A 357 -23.68 -3.05 9.07
N GLN A 358 -22.50 -3.07 8.46
CA GLN A 358 -22.24 -2.44 7.16
C GLN A 358 -22.38 -3.47 6.03
N ALA A 359 -23.61 -3.96 5.81
CA ALA A 359 -23.92 -5.03 4.88
C ALA A 359 -23.41 -4.80 3.44
N ASP A 360 -23.23 -3.54 3.02
CA ASP A 360 -22.75 -3.23 1.68
C ASP A 360 -21.25 -3.52 1.47
N LEU A 361 -20.47 -3.74 2.54
CA LEU A 361 -19.08 -4.23 2.48
C LEU A 361 -18.99 -5.75 2.26
N TYR A 362 -20.09 -6.46 2.47
CA TYR A 362 -20.12 -7.91 2.51
C TYR A 362 -21.08 -8.43 1.43
N PRO A 363 -20.59 -8.66 0.20
CA PRO A 363 -21.40 -9.35 -0.80
C PRO A 363 -21.67 -10.79 -0.37
N ASP A 364 -22.54 -11.48 -1.12
CA ASP A 364 -22.78 -12.90 -0.90
C ASP A 364 -21.47 -13.68 -1.11
N SER A 365 -21.04 -14.40 -0.08
CA SER A 365 -19.81 -15.19 -0.05
C SER A 365 -20.13 -16.68 -0.22
N ARG A 366 -19.13 -17.47 -0.62
CA ARG A 366 -19.27 -18.94 -0.71
C ARG A 366 -19.78 -19.53 0.60
N ILE A 367 -20.83 -20.33 0.55
CA ILE A 367 -21.28 -21.14 1.68
C ILE A 367 -20.51 -22.46 1.72
N ASN A 368 -20.44 -23.04 2.90
CA ASN A 368 -19.79 -24.32 3.20
C ASN A 368 -20.64 -25.53 2.77
N ARG A 369 -21.32 -25.46 1.63
CA ARG A 369 -22.10 -26.58 1.07
C ARG A 369 -21.75 -26.80 -0.39
N ALA A 370 -21.47 -28.05 -0.75
CA ALA A 370 -21.19 -28.42 -2.13
C ALA A 370 -22.43 -28.18 -3.01
N ALA A 371 -22.21 -27.71 -4.24
CA ALA A 371 -23.26 -27.58 -5.24
C ALA A 371 -23.47 -28.89 -6.02
N LEU A 372 -22.44 -29.73 -6.07
CA LEU A 372 -22.42 -31.01 -6.77
C LEU A 372 -21.87 -32.12 -5.89
N THR A 373 -22.31 -33.34 -6.15
CA THR A 373 -21.63 -34.55 -5.68
C THR A 373 -20.43 -34.88 -6.57
N SER A 374 -19.50 -35.69 -6.06
CA SER A 374 -18.36 -36.19 -6.85
C SER A 374 -18.81 -36.93 -8.12
N ALA A 375 -19.87 -37.75 -8.01
CA ALA A 375 -20.41 -38.54 -9.12
C ALA A 375 -21.04 -37.66 -10.21
N GLU A 376 -21.79 -36.63 -9.86
CA GLU A 376 -22.40 -35.70 -10.83
C GLU A 376 -21.33 -34.90 -11.58
N TRP A 377 -20.29 -34.45 -10.89
CA TRP A 377 -19.18 -33.73 -11.52
C TRP A 377 -18.37 -34.64 -12.47
N ILE A 378 -18.05 -35.87 -12.04
CA ILE A 378 -17.41 -36.90 -12.90
C ILE A 378 -18.29 -37.20 -14.12
N GLY A 379 -19.61 -37.17 -13.96
CA GLY A 379 -20.59 -37.31 -15.04
C GLY A 379 -20.62 -36.15 -16.04
N GLY A 380 -19.83 -35.09 -15.83
CA GLY A 380 -19.66 -33.96 -16.77
C GLY A 380 -20.32 -32.66 -16.34
N ASN A 381 -20.99 -32.61 -15.19
CA ASN A 381 -21.65 -31.38 -14.72
C ASN A 381 -20.62 -30.37 -14.18
N ASN A 382 -20.83 -29.09 -14.48
CA ASN A 382 -20.03 -27.98 -13.96
C ASN A 382 -21.00 -26.93 -13.39
N ILE A 383 -20.85 -26.58 -12.11
CA ILE A 383 -21.75 -25.64 -11.42
C ILE A 383 -20.91 -24.71 -10.55
N MET A 384 -21.25 -23.43 -10.52
CA MET A 384 -20.59 -22.45 -9.65
C MET A 384 -20.83 -22.78 -8.16
N PRO A 385 -19.90 -22.45 -7.26
CA PRO A 385 -20.08 -22.66 -5.83
C PRO A 385 -21.33 -21.93 -5.33
N LEU A 386 -22.02 -22.52 -4.35
CA LEU A 386 -23.17 -21.87 -3.73
C LEU A 386 -22.70 -20.64 -2.94
N VAL A 387 -23.44 -19.53 -3.07
CA VAL A 387 -23.19 -18.28 -2.35
C VAL A 387 -24.37 -17.93 -1.45
N GLY A 388 -24.09 -17.22 -0.36
CA GLY A 388 -25.09 -16.78 0.61
C GLY A 388 -24.63 -15.55 1.37
N LYS A 389 -25.58 -14.88 2.04
CA LYS A 389 -25.29 -13.66 2.79
C LYS A 389 -24.32 -13.92 3.93
N VAL A 390 -23.41 -12.98 4.14
CA VAL A 390 -22.58 -12.92 5.34
C VAL A 390 -23.34 -12.14 6.40
N GLU A 391 -23.80 -12.84 7.44
CA GLU A 391 -24.51 -12.24 8.57
C GLU A 391 -23.57 -12.11 9.78
N PRO A 392 -23.67 -11.02 10.57
CA PRO A 392 -22.92 -10.90 11.80
C PRO A 392 -23.39 -11.97 12.81
N PRO A 393 -22.52 -12.44 13.71
CA PRO A 393 -22.95 -13.28 14.82
C PRO A 393 -24.03 -12.56 15.65
N LEU A 394 -24.92 -13.35 16.27
CA LEU A 394 -26.18 -12.92 16.92
C LEU A 394 -26.06 -11.80 17.99
N SER A 395 -24.85 -11.36 18.35
CA SER A 395 -24.59 -10.27 19.31
C SER A 395 -25.08 -8.88 18.87
N PHE A 396 -25.59 -8.72 17.64
CA PHE A 396 -26.15 -7.47 17.12
C PHE A 396 -27.69 -7.39 17.14
N VAL A 397 -28.39 -8.45 17.55
CA VAL A 397 -29.85 -8.53 17.34
C VAL A 397 -30.68 -7.98 18.51
N ASP A 398 -30.12 -7.81 19.71
CA ASP A 398 -30.88 -7.27 20.84
C ASP A 398 -30.32 -5.91 21.33
N PRO A 399 -31.10 -4.81 21.33
CA PRO A 399 -30.73 -3.64 22.11
C PRO A 399 -30.76 -4.02 23.59
N PRO A 400 -29.74 -3.67 24.39
CA PRO A 400 -29.77 -3.94 25.82
C PRO A 400 -30.93 -3.16 26.43
N VAL A 401 -31.95 -3.87 26.91
CA VAL A 401 -32.96 -3.32 27.80
C VAL A 401 -32.22 -2.86 29.05
N THR A 402 -32.08 -1.55 29.18
CA THR A 402 -31.54 -0.89 30.36
C THR A 402 -32.50 -1.11 31.51
N THR A 403 -32.21 -2.06 32.39
CA THR A 403 -32.68 -2.01 33.78
C THR A 403 -31.55 -1.46 34.62
N PHE A 404 -31.61 -0.15 34.87
CA PHE A 404 -30.87 0.47 35.95
C PHE A 404 -31.30 -0.18 37.26
N GLN A 405 -30.37 -0.85 37.93
CA GLN A 405 -30.45 -1.09 39.37
C GLN A 405 -29.32 -0.35 40.04
N ASP A 406 -29.70 0.71 40.75
CA ASP A 406 -28.88 1.42 41.72
C ASP A 406 -28.40 0.46 42.81
N SER A 407 -27.09 0.34 42.98
CA SER A 407 -26.50 0.19 44.31
C SER A 407 -25.00 0.49 44.27
N ILE A 408 -24.66 1.73 44.58
CA ILE A 408 -23.34 2.12 45.07
C ILE A 408 -23.25 1.70 46.54
N SER A 409 -22.24 0.91 46.90
CA SER A 409 -21.74 0.84 48.28
C SER A 409 -20.21 0.84 48.28
N TRP A 410 -19.67 1.89 48.89
CA TRP A 410 -18.27 2.16 49.17
C TRP A 410 -17.71 1.23 50.26
N ASN A 411 -16.42 0.87 50.12
CA ASN A 411 -15.35 0.89 51.13
C ASN A 411 -14.14 0.08 50.61
N SER A 412 -12.86 0.32 50.88
CA SER A 412 -12.04 1.43 51.40
C SER A 412 -10.58 0.95 51.35
N GLY A 413 -9.63 1.85 51.09
CA GLY A 413 -8.23 1.79 51.56
C GLY A 413 -7.18 1.37 50.53
N GLY A 414 -6.10 2.10 50.28
CA GLY A 414 -5.56 3.37 50.83
C GLY A 414 -4.50 3.93 49.84
N GLY A 415 -4.36 5.25 49.68
CA GLY A 415 -3.27 6.10 50.23
C GLY A 415 -1.94 5.87 49.49
N TRP A 416 -1.20 6.83 48.92
CA TRP A 416 -0.77 8.21 49.25
C TRP A 416 -0.32 8.85 47.91
N GLY A 417 -0.29 10.16 47.60
CA GLY A 417 -0.54 11.44 48.26
C GLY A 417 -0.05 12.54 47.28
N ASP A 418 -0.87 13.57 47.04
CA ASP A 418 -0.55 14.70 46.14
C ASP A 418 0.30 15.77 46.84
N VAL A 419 1.30 16.30 46.13
CA VAL A 419 1.95 17.59 46.43
C VAL A 419 1.84 18.47 45.19
N ALA A 420 1.17 19.60 45.35
CA ALA A 420 0.95 20.62 44.33
C ALA A 420 2.24 21.35 43.95
N LEU A 421 2.42 21.59 42.64
CA LEU A 421 3.36 22.58 42.11
C LEU A 421 2.60 23.55 41.20
N THR A 422 2.49 24.78 41.67
CA THR A 422 1.95 25.96 40.99
C THR A 422 2.87 26.40 39.85
N THR A 423 2.32 26.53 38.63
CA THR A 423 2.97 27.25 37.52
C THR A 423 2.48 28.70 37.47
N PRO A 424 3.36 29.68 37.16
CA PRO A 424 3.00 31.08 37.10
C PRO A 424 2.29 31.43 35.78
N ILE A 425 1.38 32.40 35.88
CA ILE A 425 0.64 33.01 34.78
C ILE A 425 1.62 33.81 33.92
N VAL A 426 1.69 33.49 32.62
CA VAL A 426 2.26 34.35 31.58
C VAL A 426 1.08 34.91 30.77
N GLU A 427 1.04 36.22 30.62
CA GLU A 427 -0.02 36.96 29.95
C GLU A 427 -0.15 36.55 28.48
N ASN A 428 -1.36 36.14 28.09
CA ASN A 428 -1.73 35.85 26.71
C ASN A 428 -1.79 37.15 25.90
N ILE A 429 -0.93 37.27 24.89
CA ILE A 429 -1.21 38.12 23.72
C ILE A 429 -2.23 37.37 22.87
N THR A 430 -3.38 37.99 22.67
CA THR A 430 -4.51 37.45 21.91
C THR A 430 -4.21 37.40 20.42
N GLU A 431 -3.95 36.21 19.87
CA GLU A 431 -4.24 35.88 18.47
C GLU A 431 -5.63 35.25 18.39
N ALA A 432 -6.45 35.69 17.42
CA ALA A 432 -7.81 35.18 17.24
C ALA A 432 -7.80 33.69 16.86
N PRO A 433 -8.66 32.84 17.45
CA PRO A 433 -8.71 31.43 17.11
C PRO A 433 -9.36 31.26 15.71
N ILE A 434 -8.57 30.78 14.74
CA ILE A 434 -9.11 30.32 13.46
C ILE A 434 -9.80 28.97 13.71
N SER A 435 -11.13 28.98 13.78
CA SER A 435 -11.93 27.76 13.85
C SER A 435 -12.08 27.15 12.45
N TYR A 436 -11.50 25.97 12.23
CA TYR A 436 -11.66 25.24 10.98
C TYR A 436 -12.89 24.33 11.03
N GLU A 437 -13.96 24.70 10.34
CA GLU A 437 -15.05 23.76 10.05
C GLU A 437 -14.74 22.92 8.81
N LEU A 438 -14.57 21.62 9.00
CA LEU A 438 -14.48 20.65 7.91
C LEU A 438 -15.75 20.70 7.03
N SER A 439 -15.60 20.58 5.71
CA SER A 439 -16.76 20.42 4.82
C SER A 439 -17.59 19.19 5.22
N GLU A 440 -18.92 19.23 5.03
CA GLU A 440 -19.80 18.09 5.34
C GLU A 440 -19.34 16.78 4.67
N LYS A 441 -18.71 16.86 3.51
CA LYS A 441 -18.15 15.70 2.81
C LYS A 441 -16.92 15.14 3.52
N ALA A 442 -16.04 15.98 4.07
CA ALA A 442 -14.90 15.58 4.90
C ALA A 442 -15.35 15.03 6.27
N LYS A 443 -16.41 15.62 6.85
CA LYS A 443 -17.09 15.10 8.05
C LYS A 443 -17.72 13.72 7.79
N LYS A 444 -18.40 13.53 6.64
CA LYS A 444 -18.97 12.23 6.18
C LYS A 444 -17.92 11.19 5.78
N LEU A 445 -16.76 11.61 5.26
CA LEU A 445 -15.63 10.74 4.88
C LEU A 445 -14.73 10.32 6.06
N GLY A 446 -15.15 10.57 7.29
CA GLY A 446 -14.44 10.04 8.45
C GLY A 446 -13.24 10.87 8.94
N SER A 447 -13.02 12.09 8.45
CA SER A 447 -11.95 12.96 8.99
C SER A 447 -12.26 13.30 10.46
N ILE A 448 -11.46 12.77 11.37
CA ILE A 448 -11.33 13.17 12.78
C ILE A 448 -10.10 14.06 12.79
N GLN A 449 -10.22 15.39 12.55
CA GLN A 449 -9.05 16.27 12.30
C GLN A 449 -7.95 15.52 11.50
N GLY A 450 -8.32 14.94 10.36
CA GLY A 450 -7.60 13.82 9.76
C GLY A 450 -6.71 14.20 8.59
N ASN A 451 -5.64 13.41 8.38
CA ASN A 451 -4.72 13.41 7.24
C ASN A 451 -5.32 14.07 5.99
N LYS A 452 -5.03 15.36 5.79
CA LYS A 452 -5.56 16.18 4.70
C LYS A 452 -5.07 15.66 3.35
N PHE A 453 -3.88 15.07 3.34
CA PHE A 453 -3.18 14.64 2.13
C PHE A 453 -3.29 13.14 1.86
N LYS A 454 -4.14 12.41 2.61
CA LYS A 454 -4.29 10.95 2.52
C LYS A 454 -4.50 10.46 1.08
N TYR A 455 -5.25 11.23 0.28
CA TYR A 455 -5.60 10.90 -1.10
C TYR A 455 -4.80 11.66 -2.14
N VAL A 456 -3.63 12.17 -1.80
CA VAL A 456 -2.72 12.71 -2.81
C VAL A 456 -2.40 11.60 -3.81
N THR A 457 -2.58 11.88 -5.09
CA THR A 457 -2.32 10.92 -6.16
C THR A 457 -1.24 11.44 -7.08
N GLY A 458 -0.20 10.64 -7.31
CA GLY A 458 0.80 10.89 -8.33
C GLY A 458 0.30 10.48 -9.71
N LYS A 459 0.58 11.29 -10.72
CA LYS A 459 0.29 11.02 -12.13
C LYS A 459 1.51 11.39 -12.97
N PRO A 460 2.12 10.43 -13.71
CA PRO A 460 3.13 10.76 -14.70
C PRO A 460 2.55 11.70 -15.77
N LEU A 461 3.32 12.70 -16.18
CA LEU A 461 2.97 13.51 -17.34
C LEU A 461 3.12 12.70 -18.64
N SER A 462 2.59 13.22 -19.74
CA SER A 462 2.66 12.54 -21.03
C SER A 462 4.12 12.39 -21.49
N ARG A 463 4.40 11.42 -22.36
CA ARG A 463 5.77 11.21 -22.86
C ARG A 463 6.40 12.45 -23.52
N SER A 464 5.58 13.31 -24.14
CA SER A 464 5.99 14.60 -24.71
C SER A 464 6.50 15.60 -23.66
N GLU A 465 6.08 15.41 -22.42
CA GLU A 465 6.41 16.25 -21.28
C GLU A 465 7.69 15.78 -20.55
N CYS A 466 8.27 14.64 -20.95
CA CYS A 466 9.47 14.05 -20.36
C CYS A 466 10.75 14.51 -21.07
N TYR A 467 11.90 14.37 -20.41
CA TYR A 467 13.23 14.57 -21.00
C TYR A 467 13.82 13.21 -21.36
N LEU A 468 14.20 13.01 -22.61
CA LEU A 468 14.61 11.72 -23.17
C LEU A 468 16.09 11.75 -23.57
N ASN A 469 16.75 10.58 -23.48
CA ASN A 469 18.17 10.40 -23.78
C ASN A 469 19.12 11.22 -22.89
N VAL A 470 18.77 11.34 -21.61
CA VAL A 470 19.58 12.02 -20.59
C VAL A 470 20.83 11.17 -20.29
N PRO A 471 22.07 11.62 -20.61
CA PRO A 471 23.30 10.84 -20.43
C PRO A 471 23.83 10.91 -18.98
N SER A 472 22.95 10.76 -18.00
CA SER A 472 23.31 10.88 -16.59
C SER A 472 24.07 9.65 -16.07
N ASP A 473 24.94 9.86 -15.10
CA ASP A 473 25.54 8.77 -14.30
C ASP A 473 24.62 8.30 -13.15
N GLY A 474 23.48 8.96 -12.96
CA GLY A 474 22.43 8.61 -12.02
C GLY A 474 22.70 9.00 -10.57
N ASN A 475 23.64 9.91 -10.30
CA ASN A 475 24.04 10.25 -8.93
C ASN A 475 23.26 11.40 -8.31
N VAL A 476 23.11 12.53 -9.00
CA VAL A 476 22.44 13.72 -8.47
C VAL A 476 21.48 14.29 -9.52
N LEU A 477 20.29 14.68 -9.09
CA LEU A 477 19.34 15.48 -9.86
C LEU A 477 18.83 16.60 -8.96
N ILE A 478 18.88 17.83 -9.45
CA ILE A 478 18.30 19.00 -8.79
C ILE A 478 17.49 19.82 -9.79
N ALA A 479 16.58 20.65 -9.29
CA ALA A 479 15.79 21.55 -10.11
C ALA A 479 15.42 22.83 -9.35
N ASN A 480 15.25 23.92 -10.08
CA ASN A 480 14.69 25.18 -9.59
C ASN A 480 13.45 25.54 -10.42
N GLU A 481 13.08 26.83 -10.48
CA GLU A 481 11.87 27.27 -11.19
C GLU A 481 12.03 27.27 -12.72
N THR A 482 13.25 27.25 -13.23
CA THR A 482 13.54 27.41 -14.67
C THR A 482 14.40 26.32 -15.27
N HIS A 483 15.20 25.62 -14.48
CA HIS A 483 16.18 24.63 -14.94
C HIS A 483 16.16 23.37 -14.07
N TRP A 484 16.65 22.27 -14.65
CA TRP A 484 17.12 21.10 -13.92
C TRP A 484 18.59 20.84 -14.25
N ALA A 485 19.31 20.19 -13.34
CA ALA A 485 20.70 19.82 -13.52
C ALA A 485 21.00 18.41 -13.00
N THR A 486 21.89 17.70 -13.69
CA THR A 486 22.35 16.36 -13.30
C THR A 486 23.80 16.13 -13.70
N THR A 487 24.49 15.28 -12.96
CA THR A 487 25.82 14.79 -13.32
C THR A 487 25.75 13.87 -14.54
N VAL A 488 26.72 14.02 -15.46
CA VAL A 488 26.84 13.17 -16.66
C VAL A 488 28.19 12.47 -16.71
N LEU A 489 28.28 11.40 -17.48
CA LEU A 489 29.52 10.64 -17.61
C LEU A 489 30.60 11.47 -18.30
N GLY A 490 31.73 11.68 -17.63
CA GLY A 490 32.90 12.34 -18.20
C GLY A 490 33.98 12.65 -17.17
N THR A 491 35.15 13.07 -17.65
CA THR A 491 36.27 13.49 -16.81
C THR A 491 36.00 14.84 -16.17
N GLY A 492 36.31 14.98 -14.88
CA GLY A 492 36.14 16.23 -14.14
C GLY A 492 34.72 16.49 -13.61
N GLY A 493 33.85 15.48 -13.62
CA GLY A 493 32.49 15.61 -13.09
C GLY A 493 31.63 16.64 -13.85
N PRO A 494 31.45 16.50 -15.17
CA PRO A 494 30.62 17.43 -15.94
C PRO A 494 29.17 17.42 -15.43
N VAL A 495 28.55 18.60 -15.40
CA VAL A 495 27.16 18.80 -14.98
C VAL A 495 26.37 19.32 -16.18
N MET A 496 25.34 18.58 -16.55
CA MET A 496 24.41 18.97 -17.59
C MET A 496 23.26 19.77 -16.98
N ILE A 497 22.93 20.89 -17.60
CA ILE A 497 21.90 21.82 -17.17
C ILE A 497 20.97 22.06 -18.34
N GLN A 498 19.66 21.98 -18.09
CA GLN A 498 18.65 22.12 -19.13
C GLN A 498 17.47 22.94 -18.62
N PRO A 499 16.93 23.86 -19.43
CA PRO A 499 15.69 24.55 -19.10
C PRO A 499 14.50 23.59 -18.98
N LEU A 500 13.56 23.89 -18.08
CA LEU A 500 12.37 23.06 -17.83
C LEU A 500 11.39 23.03 -19.00
N ASP A 501 11.33 24.09 -19.80
CA ASP A 501 10.48 24.18 -20.99
C ASP A 501 11.02 23.39 -22.20
N HIS A 502 12.30 23.01 -22.20
CA HIS A 502 12.94 22.24 -23.27
C HIS A 502 12.73 20.73 -23.12
N ARG A 503 11.50 20.27 -23.36
CA ARG A 503 11.07 18.88 -23.20
C ARG A 503 11.30 18.04 -24.46
N GLY A 504 11.20 16.72 -24.32
CA GLY A 504 11.45 15.76 -25.39
C GLY A 504 12.90 15.27 -25.39
N LYS A 505 13.45 14.99 -26.58
CA LYS A 505 14.82 14.49 -26.71
C LYS A 505 15.81 15.60 -26.35
N VAL A 506 16.70 15.32 -25.40
CA VAL A 506 17.77 16.25 -25.01
C VAL A 506 18.83 16.27 -26.11
N GLU A 507 18.98 17.43 -26.75
CA GLU A 507 19.96 17.72 -27.80
C GLU A 507 20.64 19.05 -27.47
N ASN A 508 21.95 19.17 -27.72
CA ASN A 508 22.75 20.37 -27.45
C ASN A 508 22.63 20.92 -26.01
N ALA A 509 22.61 20.03 -25.02
CA ALA A 509 22.50 20.43 -23.63
C ALA A 509 23.68 21.31 -23.18
N HIS A 510 23.40 22.31 -22.35
CA HIS A 510 24.45 23.11 -21.73
C HIS A 510 25.18 22.27 -20.67
N VAL A 511 26.50 22.13 -20.81
CA VAL A 511 27.32 21.34 -19.90
C VAL A 511 28.41 22.22 -19.33
N ILE A 512 28.43 22.37 -18.01
CA ILE A 512 29.52 23.01 -17.29
C ILE A 512 30.53 21.95 -16.86
N ASN A 513 31.82 22.25 -17.02
CA ASN A 513 32.89 21.34 -16.62
C ASN A 513 34.12 22.16 -16.21
N GLY A 514 34.43 22.18 -14.91
CA GLY A 514 35.59 22.90 -14.36
C GLY A 514 36.28 22.17 -13.20
N HIS A 515 35.65 21.14 -12.64
CA HIS A 515 36.23 20.36 -11.57
C HIS A 515 37.28 19.37 -12.08
N LYS A 516 38.17 18.94 -11.19
CA LYS A 516 39.23 17.95 -11.49
C LYS A 516 38.81 16.52 -11.13
N SER A 517 37.69 16.36 -10.44
CA SER A 517 37.15 15.07 -9.98
C SER A 517 35.62 15.06 -10.07
N ALA A 518 34.99 13.95 -9.68
CA ALA A 518 33.55 13.79 -9.70
C ALA A 518 32.84 14.85 -8.84
N VAL A 519 31.71 15.36 -9.33
CA VAL A 519 30.80 16.20 -8.56
C VAL A 519 29.95 15.30 -7.66
N THR A 520 29.97 15.58 -6.37
CA THR A 520 29.38 14.74 -5.32
C THR A 520 28.03 15.25 -4.85
N ASP A 521 27.81 16.57 -4.90
CA ASP A 521 26.57 17.25 -4.53
C ASP A 521 26.46 18.59 -5.26
N MET A 522 25.24 19.10 -5.40
CA MET A 522 24.96 20.38 -6.04
C MET A 522 23.64 20.97 -5.55
N GLU A 523 23.51 22.29 -5.57
CA GLU A 523 22.29 22.98 -5.18
C GLU A 523 22.14 24.31 -5.93
N PHE A 524 20.93 24.63 -6.36
CA PHE A 524 20.62 25.96 -6.91
C PHE A 524 20.50 27.00 -5.81
N HIS A 525 20.94 28.22 -6.10
CA HIS A 525 20.82 29.32 -5.15
C HIS A 525 19.33 29.67 -4.90
N PRO A 526 18.87 29.75 -3.64
CA PRO A 526 17.44 29.92 -3.33
C PRO A 526 16.87 31.28 -3.78
N PHE A 527 17.73 32.29 -3.95
CA PHE A 527 17.34 33.65 -4.35
C PHE A 527 17.78 34.04 -5.77
N SER A 528 18.39 33.13 -6.52
CA SER A 528 18.85 33.40 -7.88
C SER A 528 18.76 32.15 -8.74
N GLU A 529 17.89 32.20 -9.75
CA GLU A 529 17.69 31.09 -10.69
C GLU A 529 18.92 30.78 -11.56
N ARG A 530 19.88 31.71 -11.62
CA ARG A 530 21.08 31.61 -12.46
C ARG A 530 22.30 31.10 -11.71
N LEU A 531 22.24 30.96 -10.39
CA LEU A 531 23.40 30.55 -9.61
C LEU A 531 23.27 29.08 -9.18
N LEU A 532 24.34 28.32 -9.41
CA LEU A 532 24.45 26.91 -9.07
C LEU A 532 25.76 26.67 -8.30
N ALA A 533 25.69 26.03 -7.14
CA ALA A 533 26.86 25.53 -6.42
C ALA A 533 27.12 24.06 -6.77
N THR A 534 28.38 23.72 -7.06
CA THR A 534 28.82 22.33 -7.30
C THR A 534 29.95 21.98 -6.35
N ALA A 535 29.82 20.86 -5.62
CA ALA A 535 30.86 20.31 -4.76
C ALA A 535 31.50 19.09 -5.39
N SER A 536 32.81 18.94 -5.22
CA SER A 536 33.56 17.86 -5.85
C SER A 536 34.53 17.16 -4.91
N ASP A 537 34.88 15.92 -5.28
CA ASP A 537 35.96 15.15 -4.69
C ASP A 537 37.34 15.80 -4.90
N ASP A 538 37.46 16.85 -5.71
CA ASP A 538 38.69 17.64 -5.87
C ASP A 538 38.95 18.65 -4.73
N CYS A 539 38.15 18.59 -3.67
CA CYS A 539 38.21 19.43 -2.46
C CYS A 539 37.74 20.88 -2.67
N VAL A 540 37.12 21.19 -3.82
CA VAL A 540 36.70 22.54 -4.18
C VAL A 540 35.19 22.61 -4.35
N VAL A 541 34.63 23.78 -4.04
CA VAL A 541 33.27 24.14 -4.42
C VAL A 541 33.31 25.26 -5.44
N GLN A 542 32.56 25.14 -6.53
CA GLN A 542 32.46 26.16 -7.57
C GLN A 542 31.05 26.73 -7.63
N ILE A 543 30.97 28.05 -7.77
CA ILE A 543 29.71 28.77 -8.01
C ILE A 543 29.66 29.15 -9.47
N TRP A 544 28.56 28.80 -10.13
CA TRP A 544 28.36 29.00 -11.56
C TRP A 544 27.22 29.96 -11.79
N ASP A 545 27.48 31.00 -12.57
CA ASP A 545 26.44 31.79 -13.23
C ASP A 545 26.11 31.12 -14.56
N LEU A 546 24.88 30.63 -14.71
CA LEU A 546 24.42 29.90 -15.91
C LEU A 546 24.49 30.72 -17.21
N SER A 547 24.76 32.03 -17.13
CA SER A 547 25.02 32.88 -18.31
C SER A 547 26.48 32.87 -18.77
N LYS A 548 27.39 32.26 -18.00
CA LYS A 548 28.84 32.22 -18.23
C LYS A 548 29.31 30.77 -18.38
N GLU A 549 30.37 30.56 -19.17
CA GLU A 549 30.97 29.23 -19.33
C GLU A 549 32.02 28.88 -18.25
N THR A 550 32.44 29.86 -17.46
CA THR A 550 33.44 29.71 -16.39
C THR A 550 32.80 29.94 -15.03
N PRO A 551 33.31 29.29 -13.96
CA PRO A 551 32.80 29.52 -12.61
C PRO A 551 32.97 31.00 -12.23
N GLU A 552 31.96 31.56 -11.59
CA GLU A 552 31.98 32.93 -11.05
C GLU A 552 32.90 33.03 -9.84
N SER A 553 32.89 32.00 -8.99
CA SER A 553 33.83 31.89 -7.88
C SER A 553 34.22 30.44 -7.62
N THR A 554 35.42 30.27 -7.06
CA THR A 554 36.00 28.98 -6.69
C THR A 554 36.39 29.05 -5.22
N LEU A 555 35.69 28.30 -4.38
CA LEU A 555 35.87 28.25 -2.94
C LEU A 555 36.88 27.15 -2.61
N VAL A 556 38.08 27.57 -2.18
CA VAL A 556 39.19 26.67 -1.84
C VAL A 556 39.44 26.72 -0.35
N GLY A 557 39.50 25.55 0.29
CA GLY A 557 39.92 25.47 1.68
C GLY A 557 39.67 24.15 2.39
N HIS A 558 38.80 23.28 1.87
CA HIS A 558 38.71 21.90 2.36
C HIS A 558 39.97 21.10 1.97
N GLU A 559 40.34 20.15 2.81
CA GLU A 559 41.55 19.32 2.61
C GLU A 559 41.26 17.98 1.94
N LYS A 560 39.98 17.59 1.91
CA LYS A 560 39.49 16.37 1.26
C LYS A 560 38.20 16.65 0.48
N GLY A 561 37.73 15.65 -0.24
CA GLY A 561 36.54 15.75 -1.09
C GLY A 561 35.32 16.29 -0.35
N VAL A 562 34.66 17.28 -0.95
CA VAL A 562 33.44 17.88 -0.42
C VAL A 562 32.28 16.93 -0.70
N ARG A 563 31.37 16.74 0.26
CA ARG A 563 30.30 15.72 0.21
C ARG A 563 28.90 16.26 0.21
N CYS A 564 28.70 17.47 0.72
CA CYS A 564 27.40 18.11 0.72
C CYS A 564 27.53 19.64 0.65
N VAL A 565 26.53 20.25 0.04
CA VAL A 565 26.33 21.71 -0.01
C VAL A 565 24.94 22.04 0.52
N SER A 566 24.80 23.18 1.19
CA SER A 566 23.51 23.70 1.64
C SER A 566 23.52 25.22 1.66
N PHE A 567 22.67 25.85 0.86
CA PHE A 567 22.45 27.29 0.89
C PHE A 567 21.69 27.70 2.14
N HIS A 568 22.02 28.89 2.64
CA HIS A 568 21.32 29.47 3.76
C HIS A 568 19.89 29.89 3.35
N PRO A 569 18.87 29.63 4.19
CA PRO A 569 17.46 29.75 3.81
C PRO A 569 16.89 31.17 3.75
N SER A 570 17.51 32.16 4.42
CA SER A 570 16.97 33.54 4.53
C SER A 570 17.98 34.64 4.14
N ALA A 571 19.25 34.47 4.50
CA ALA A 571 20.36 35.33 4.10
C ALA A 571 20.90 35.01 2.70
N GLU A 572 21.14 36.05 1.91
CA GLU A 572 21.80 35.91 0.60
C GLU A 572 23.28 35.54 0.75
N ASN A 573 23.83 34.81 -0.22
CA ASN A 573 25.28 34.60 -0.36
C ASN A 573 25.96 33.87 0.81
N ILE A 574 25.23 33.08 1.59
CA ILE A 574 25.80 32.17 2.59
C ILE A 574 25.64 30.73 2.13
N LEU A 575 26.75 29.99 2.11
CA LEU A 575 26.80 28.58 1.73
C LEU A 575 27.49 27.76 2.82
N ALA A 576 26.88 26.64 3.23
CA ALA A 576 27.49 25.64 4.08
C ALA A 576 27.99 24.46 3.25
N THR A 577 29.19 23.97 3.56
CA THR A 577 29.79 22.84 2.85
C THR A 577 30.36 21.84 3.85
N GLY A 578 30.08 20.55 3.66
CA GLY A 578 30.59 19.48 4.52
C GLY A 578 31.54 18.55 3.76
N SER A 579 32.64 18.13 4.38
CA SER A 579 33.76 17.46 3.68
C SER A 579 34.21 16.16 4.35
N MET A 580 34.91 15.32 3.58
CA MET A 580 35.60 14.13 4.08
C MET A 580 36.74 14.44 5.06
N ASP A 581 37.13 15.71 5.21
CA ASP A 581 38.06 16.19 6.25
C ASP A 581 37.42 16.32 7.63
N SER A 582 36.15 15.88 7.78
CA SER A 582 35.38 15.95 9.03
C SER A 582 35.16 17.39 9.51
N THR A 583 35.09 18.35 8.57
CA THR A 583 34.72 19.74 8.86
C THR A 583 33.47 20.16 8.09
N ILE A 584 32.79 21.16 8.63
CA ILE A 584 31.80 21.96 7.91
C ILE A 584 32.32 23.40 7.83
N ARG A 585 32.27 24.00 6.65
CA ARG A 585 32.67 25.40 6.44
C ARG A 585 31.48 26.26 6.05
N LEU A 586 31.47 27.49 6.53
CA LEU A 586 30.54 28.52 6.10
C LEU A 586 31.26 29.58 5.27
N TRP A 587 30.75 29.78 4.07
CA TRP A 587 31.29 30.68 3.08
C TRP A 587 30.40 31.90 2.94
N ASP A 588 31.03 33.05 2.81
CA ASP A 588 30.40 34.28 2.37
C ASP A 588 30.76 34.50 0.90
N LEU A 589 29.80 34.29 -0.01
CA LEU A 589 30.03 34.33 -1.45
C LEU A 589 30.35 35.74 -1.95
N THR A 590 29.92 36.79 -1.22
CA THR A 590 30.28 38.18 -1.54
C THR A 590 31.78 38.42 -1.41
N THR A 591 32.43 37.78 -0.44
CA THR A 591 33.88 37.86 -0.23
C THR A 591 34.64 36.67 -0.81
N SER A 592 33.92 35.60 -1.20
CA SER A 592 34.48 34.30 -1.58
C SER A 592 35.42 33.71 -0.52
N GLN A 593 35.15 33.98 0.76
CA GLN A 593 35.97 33.54 1.89
C GLN A 593 35.19 32.67 2.87
N SER A 594 35.88 31.71 3.48
CA SER A 594 35.38 30.93 4.61
C SER A 594 35.39 31.82 5.85
N LYS A 595 34.21 32.11 6.39
CA LYS A 595 34.04 32.92 7.61
C LYS A 595 34.12 32.08 8.87
N GLN A 596 33.67 30.82 8.78
CA GLN A 596 33.65 29.91 9.92
C GLN A 596 34.05 28.50 9.49
N GLU A 597 34.82 27.84 10.34
CA GLU A 597 35.11 26.42 10.26
C GLU A 597 34.58 25.73 11.53
N ILE A 598 33.76 24.71 11.33
CA ILE A 598 33.15 23.89 12.37
C ILE A 598 33.89 22.56 12.34
N THR A 599 34.65 22.33 13.40
CA THR A 599 35.53 21.17 13.58
C THR A 599 35.00 20.28 14.71
N LYS A 600 35.70 19.19 15.04
CA LYS A 600 35.36 18.20 16.09
C LYS A 600 34.32 17.14 15.70
N PHE A 601 34.02 16.99 14.40
CA PHE A 601 33.30 15.79 13.96
C PHE A 601 34.26 14.60 13.94
N GLU A 602 33.80 13.44 14.40
CA GLU A 602 34.60 12.20 14.37
C GLU A 602 34.73 11.65 12.95
N ASP A 603 33.75 11.95 12.09
CA ASP A 603 33.72 11.52 10.70
C ASP A 603 33.03 12.58 9.82
N SER A 604 33.08 12.36 8.51
CA SER A 604 32.47 13.14 7.45
C SER A 604 30.94 13.28 7.61
N PRO A 605 30.38 14.50 7.40
CA PRO A 605 28.94 14.74 7.39
C PRO A 605 28.30 14.18 6.11
N PHE A 606 27.10 13.61 6.25
CA PHE A 606 26.32 13.09 5.10
C PHE A 606 25.47 14.17 4.40
N ASN A 607 24.94 15.13 5.17
CA ASN A 607 24.29 16.34 4.68
C ASN A 607 24.17 17.39 5.80
N ILE A 608 23.76 18.58 5.40
CA ILE A 608 23.47 19.73 6.27
C ILE A 608 22.01 20.12 6.02
N ALA A 609 21.29 20.51 7.08
CA ALA A 609 19.92 21.02 6.96
C ALA A 609 19.74 22.23 7.88
N PHE A 610 19.56 23.42 7.32
CA PHE A 610 19.25 24.64 8.09
C PHE A 610 17.83 24.65 8.64
N ASN A 611 17.59 25.37 9.75
CA ASN A 611 16.24 25.61 10.26
C ASN A 611 15.53 26.66 9.42
N TYR A 612 14.31 27.00 9.84
CA TYR A 612 13.50 28.04 9.23
C TYR A 612 14.28 29.34 8.90
N ASP A 613 14.94 29.95 9.88
CA ASP A 613 15.65 31.23 9.74
C ASP A 613 17.16 31.09 9.45
N GLY A 614 17.68 29.87 9.48
CA GLY A 614 19.10 29.55 9.31
C GLY A 614 19.97 29.85 10.53
N SER A 615 19.38 30.20 11.68
CA SER A 615 20.13 30.42 12.93
C SER A 615 20.84 29.16 13.43
N LEU A 616 20.40 27.98 13.02
CA LEU A 616 20.93 26.68 13.37
C LEU A 616 20.99 25.78 12.13
N PHE A 617 21.80 24.73 12.16
CA PHE A 617 21.68 23.61 11.23
C PHE A 617 21.75 22.26 11.96
N ALA A 618 21.16 21.24 11.36
CA ALA A 618 21.31 19.85 11.77
C ALA A 618 22.22 19.09 10.80
N THR A 619 23.00 18.15 11.33
CA THR A 619 23.86 17.27 10.52
C THR A 619 23.96 15.89 11.15
N ILE A 620 24.16 14.87 10.31
CA ILE A 620 24.50 13.50 10.72
C ILE A 620 25.81 13.13 10.07
N THR A 621 26.74 12.61 10.85
CA THR A 621 28.03 12.12 10.40
C THR A 621 28.05 10.58 10.37
N ARG A 622 29.08 9.98 9.77
CA ARG A 622 29.20 8.51 9.66
C ARG A 622 29.33 7.79 11.02
N ASP A 623 29.68 8.53 12.08
CA ASP A 623 29.61 8.08 13.48
C ASP A 623 28.15 7.85 13.98
N LYS A 624 27.15 8.15 13.14
CA LYS A 624 25.70 7.97 13.37
C LYS A 624 25.07 8.97 14.33
N VAL A 625 25.79 10.03 14.69
CA VAL A 625 25.32 11.02 15.66
C VAL A 625 24.66 12.19 14.93
N LEU A 626 23.38 12.41 15.23
CA LEU A 626 22.65 13.63 14.88
C LEU A 626 23.12 14.76 15.78
N ARG A 627 23.47 15.90 15.19
CA ARG A 627 23.88 17.12 15.90
C ARG A 627 23.07 18.30 15.40
N VAL A 628 22.58 19.12 16.33
CA VAL A 628 22.05 20.47 16.06
C VAL A 628 23.10 21.46 16.51
N ILE A 629 23.50 22.37 15.63
CA ILE A 629 24.65 23.24 15.83
C ILE A 629 24.24 24.69 15.57
N ASP A 630 24.72 25.59 16.41
CA ASP A 630 24.78 27.01 16.11
C ASP A 630 26.04 27.29 15.27
N PRO A 631 25.89 27.57 13.97
CA PRO A 631 27.00 27.79 13.08
C PRO A 631 27.92 28.93 13.50
N ARG A 632 27.40 30.04 14.04
CA ARG A 632 28.19 31.25 14.29
C ARG A 632 29.05 31.11 15.54
N SER A 633 28.51 30.45 16.56
CA SER A 633 29.23 30.21 17.82
C SER A 633 30.05 28.90 17.81
N ASN A 634 29.91 28.07 16.77
CA ASN A 634 30.52 26.74 16.68
C ASN A 634 30.17 25.87 17.91
N LYS A 635 28.90 25.97 18.36
CA LYS A 635 28.40 25.29 19.55
C LYS A 635 27.38 24.23 19.16
N THR A 636 27.61 22.99 19.55
CA THR A 636 26.59 21.94 19.49
C THR A 636 25.52 22.23 20.56
N VAL A 637 24.28 22.43 20.11
CA VAL A 637 23.11 22.72 20.95
C VAL A 637 22.55 21.43 21.53
N SER A 638 22.40 20.40 20.69
CA SER A 638 21.91 19.08 21.09
C SER A 638 22.52 17.99 20.21
N MET A 639 22.59 16.76 20.73
CA MET A 639 23.05 15.60 19.99
C MET A 639 22.33 14.32 20.42
N SER A 640 22.23 13.35 19.51
CA SER A 640 21.67 12.03 19.79
C SER A 640 22.15 11.00 18.76
N CYS A 641 21.97 9.71 19.06
CA CYS A 641 22.23 8.64 18.10
C CYS A 641 21.04 8.52 17.15
N ALA A 642 21.23 8.81 15.87
CA ALA A 642 20.15 8.83 14.90
C ALA A 642 19.67 7.42 14.54
N HIS A 643 20.51 6.65 13.85
CA HIS A 643 20.19 5.29 13.44
C HIS A 643 21.37 4.35 13.67
N GLU A 644 21.10 3.10 14.06
CA GLU A 644 22.14 2.11 14.38
C GLU A 644 22.93 1.62 13.16
N GLY A 645 22.33 1.66 11.97
CA GLY A 645 22.90 1.18 10.73
C GLY A 645 24.11 1.99 10.26
N ALA A 646 25.10 1.30 9.71
CA ALA A 646 26.35 1.92 9.23
C ALA A 646 26.23 2.57 7.82
N LYS A 647 25.05 2.49 7.20
CA LYS A 647 24.79 3.07 5.88
C LYS A 647 24.59 4.59 5.98
N THR A 648 24.57 5.25 4.82
CA THR A 648 24.27 6.67 4.70
C THR A 648 22.95 7.03 5.38
N GLN A 649 22.90 8.21 5.99
CA GLN A 649 21.73 8.75 6.65
C GLN A 649 21.47 10.16 6.12
N LYS A 650 20.23 10.63 6.22
CA LYS A 650 19.84 11.99 5.83
C LYS A 650 19.07 12.66 6.96
N VAL A 651 19.31 13.94 7.17
CA VAL A 651 18.56 14.79 8.09
C VAL A 651 17.87 15.91 7.32
N LEU A 652 16.66 16.26 7.73
CA LEU A 652 15.90 17.38 7.18
C LEU A 652 15.17 18.10 8.29
N TRP A 653 15.06 19.43 8.19
CA TRP A 653 14.31 20.24 9.14
C TRP A 653 12.88 20.47 8.64
N CYS A 654 11.89 19.93 9.34
CA CYS A 654 10.46 20.04 9.01
C CYS A 654 9.91 21.36 9.57
N SER A 655 10.33 22.46 8.94
CA SER A 655 10.31 23.82 9.51
C SER A 655 9.02 24.61 9.35
N GLN A 656 7.86 23.98 9.09
CA GLN A 656 6.62 24.74 8.93
C GLN A 656 6.38 25.63 10.17
N ASN A 657 6.24 26.94 9.96
CA ASN A 657 5.98 27.94 11.00
C ASN A 657 6.96 27.90 12.18
N LYS A 658 8.28 27.85 11.93
CA LYS A 658 9.33 27.77 12.97
C LYS A 658 9.26 26.52 13.85
N SER A 659 8.67 25.46 13.35
CA SER A 659 8.66 24.14 14.00
C SER A 659 10.08 23.69 14.36
N SER A 660 10.24 23.13 15.56
CA SER A 660 11.48 22.50 16.02
C SER A 660 11.64 21.06 15.49
N THR A 661 10.76 20.61 14.61
CA THR A 661 10.70 19.21 14.19
C THR A 661 11.83 18.86 13.22
N ILE A 662 12.64 17.86 13.53
CA ILE A 662 13.66 17.31 12.64
C ILE A 662 13.24 15.92 12.20
N MET A 663 13.45 15.56 10.95
CA MET A 663 13.30 14.20 10.47
C MET A 663 14.64 13.61 10.08
N THR A 664 14.89 12.36 10.47
CA THR A 664 16.03 11.58 10.01
C THR A 664 15.59 10.33 9.27
N VAL A 665 16.35 10.00 8.24
CA VAL A 665 16.18 8.80 7.42
C VAL A 665 17.47 8.01 7.50
N GLY A 666 17.36 6.71 7.79
CA GLY A 666 18.53 5.85 7.91
C GLY A 666 18.16 4.37 7.93
N PHE A 667 18.98 3.57 8.60
CA PHE A 667 18.82 2.12 8.68
C PHE A 667 18.99 1.63 10.11
N ASN A 668 18.25 0.60 10.53
CA ASN A 668 18.55 -0.08 11.80
C ASN A 668 19.74 -1.06 11.66
N GLY A 669 20.12 -1.69 12.78
CA GLY A 669 21.14 -2.74 12.79
C GLY A 669 20.82 -3.97 11.93
N ARG A 670 19.57 -4.12 11.47
CA ARG A 670 19.13 -5.19 10.56
C ARG A 670 19.09 -4.77 9.08
N SER A 671 19.61 -3.58 8.75
CA SER A 671 19.58 -3.00 7.41
C SER A 671 18.17 -2.70 6.86
N GLU A 672 17.18 -2.50 7.73
CA GLU A 672 15.85 -2.01 7.35
C GLU A 672 15.84 -0.49 7.34
N ARG A 673 15.19 0.13 6.34
CA ARG A 673 15.02 1.58 6.22
C ARG A 673 14.10 2.09 7.32
N GLN A 674 14.49 3.17 7.98
CA GLN A 674 13.76 3.77 9.09
C GLN A 674 13.65 5.29 8.96
N LEU A 675 12.55 5.82 9.50
CA LEU A 675 12.25 7.24 9.62
C LEU A 675 12.04 7.58 11.09
N TYR A 676 12.84 8.49 11.63
CA TYR A 676 12.63 9.03 12.97
C TYR A 676 12.24 10.51 12.87
N LEU A 677 11.27 10.92 13.68
CA LEU A 677 10.88 12.31 13.85
C LEU A 677 11.31 12.77 15.24
N TRP A 678 11.91 13.95 15.35
CA TRP A 678 12.54 14.45 16.57
C TRP A 678 12.07 15.87 16.88
N ASP A 679 12.16 16.27 18.14
CA ASP A 679 12.12 17.68 18.53
C ASP A 679 13.57 18.17 18.70
N SER A 680 14.00 19.19 17.96
CA SER A 680 15.37 19.70 18.03
C SER A 680 15.77 20.20 19.43
N ARG A 681 14.78 20.56 20.26
CA ARG A 681 14.94 20.99 21.65
C ARG A 681 15.19 19.82 22.60
N ASN A 682 14.78 18.61 22.22
CA ASN A 682 14.97 17.39 23.00
C ASN A 682 15.21 16.19 22.06
N LEU A 683 16.48 15.83 21.90
CA LEU A 683 16.89 14.68 21.08
C LEU A 683 17.05 13.38 21.89
N LEU A 684 16.59 13.32 23.14
CA LEU A 684 16.72 12.10 23.95
C LEU A 684 16.00 10.92 23.32
N ASP A 685 14.74 11.13 22.91
CA ASP A 685 13.89 10.12 22.27
C ASP A 685 13.20 10.70 21.02
N PRO A 686 13.04 9.91 19.94
CA PRO A 686 12.27 10.33 18.78
C PRO A 686 10.77 10.41 19.12
N LEU A 687 10.09 11.43 18.61
CA LEU A 687 8.63 11.61 18.66
C LEU A 687 7.88 10.48 17.96
N THR A 688 8.43 9.98 16.85
CA THR A 688 7.85 8.87 16.07
C THR A 688 8.98 8.07 15.43
N THR A 689 8.84 6.75 15.44
CA THR A 689 9.73 5.80 14.76
C THR A 689 8.93 4.94 13.79
N THR A 690 9.31 4.93 12.52
CA THR A 690 8.67 4.12 11.49
C THR A 690 9.71 3.27 10.76
N THR A 691 9.51 1.96 10.70
CA THR A 691 10.30 1.04 9.87
C THR A 691 9.56 0.79 8.56
N ILE A 692 10.27 0.85 7.45
CA ILE A 692 9.70 0.82 6.09
C ILE A 692 9.87 -0.56 5.47
N ASP A 693 11.08 -0.90 5.04
CA ASP A 693 11.40 -2.15 4.34
C ASP A 693 12.88 -2.50 4.43
N THR A 694 13.30 -3.56 3.75
CA THR A 694 14.70 -4.03 3.69
C THR A 694 15.45 -3.58 2.43
N SER A 695 14.96 -2.57 1.69
CA SER A 695 15.62 -2.10 0.46
C SER A 695 17.03 -1.58 0.78
N GLY A 696 17.98 -1.86 -0.10
CA GLY A 696 19.40 -1.59 0.14
C GLY A 696 19.78 -0.11 0.11
N SER A 697 18.93 0.73 -0.49
CA SER A 697 19.19 2.12 -0.86
C SER A 697 18.56 3.12 0.11
N ILE A 698 19.27 4.19 0.46
CA ILE A 698 18.75 5.25 1.33
C ILE A 698 17.57 5.96 0.66
N LEU A 699 16.54 6.32 1.44
CA LEU A 699 15.46 7.18 0.95
C LEU A 699 15.93 8.64 0.93
N LEU A 700 15.68 9.33 -0.19
CA LEU A 700 15.89 10.76 -0.35
C LEU A 700 14.63 11.50 0.13
N PRO A 701 14.71 12.33 1.19
CA PRO A 701 13.58 13.08 1.71
C PRO A 701 13.40 14.44 1.03
N PHE A 702 12.19 14.72 0.56
CA PHE A 702 11.77 16.02 0.03
C PHE A 702 10.56 16.54 0.80
N TYR A 703 10.75 17.58 1.61
CA TYR A 703 9.71 18.15 2.45
C TYR A 703 9.12 19.41 1.81
N ASP A 704 7.80 19.45 1.70
CA ASP A 704 7.06 20.65 1.30
C ASP A 704 6.53 21.37 2.54
N GLU A 705 7.16 22.49 2.88
CA GLU A 705 6.85 23.32 4.05
C GLU A 705 5.44 23.94 4.00
N SER A 706 4.91 24.22 2.81
CA SER A 706 3.58 24.83 2.63
C SER A 706 2.47 23.86 3.02
N SER A 707 2.64 22.57 2.73
CA SER A 707 1.63 21.52 2.98
C SER A 707 1.97 20.57 4.12
N SER A 708 3.18 20.65 4.69
CA SER A 708 3.72 19.66 5.65
C SER A 708 3.71 18.22 5.14
N VAL A 709 3.89 18.06 3.84
CA VAL A 709 3.97 16.74 3.19
C VAL A 709 5.42 16.42 2.87
N ILE A 710 5.80 15.18 3.11
CA ILE A 710 7.10 14.65 2.71
C ILE A 710 6.96 13.57 1.65
N TYR A 711 7.83 13.63 0.65
CA TYR A 711 8.01 12.64 -0.41
C TYR A 711 9.35 11.94 -0.20
N LEU A 712 9.32 10.61 -0.18
CA LEU A 712 10.49 9.76 0.02
C LEU A 712 10.73 8.93 -1.24
N VAL A 713 11.94 9.02 -1.79
CA VAL A 713 12.32 8.34 -3.03
C VAL A 713 13.60 7.55 -2.83
N GLY A 714 13.59 6.24 -3.09
CA GLY A 714 14.80 5.41 -3.03
C GLY A 714 15.41 5.17 -4.42
N ARG A 715 16.74 5.22 -4.51
CA ARG A 715 17.44 4.78 -5.73
C ARG A 715 17.26 3.27 -5.92
N GLY A 716 16.80 2.85 -7.08
CA GLY A 716 16.43 1.47 -7.41
C GLY A 716 14.95 1.15 -7.14
N ASP A 717 14.25 2.01 -6.39
CA ASP A 717 12.83 1.79 -6.10
C ASP A 717 11.97 2.18 -7.32
N ARG A 718 10.74 1.67 -7.29
CA ARG A 718 9.65 2.06 -8.20
C ARG A 718 8.42 2.57 -7.46
N SER A 719 8.49 2.65 -6.14
CA SER A 719 7.43 3.20 -5.30
C SER A 719 7.93 4.44 -4.59
N LEU A 720 7.09 5.46 -4.56
CA LEU A 720 7.30 6.67 -3.78
C LEU A 720 6.40 6.59 -2.55
N LEU A 721 6.97 6.92 -1.39
CA LEU A 721 6.23 6.99 -0.14
C LEU A 721 5.94 8.46 0.16
N THR A 722 4.75 8.73 0.64
CA THR A 722 4.31 10.08 0.97
C THR A 722 3.71 10.07 2.38
N TYR A 723 4.09 11.04 3.20
CA TYR A 723 3.57 11.20 4.55
C TYR A 723 3.17 12.66 4.79
N GLU A 724 2.11 12.89 5.54
CA GLU A 724 1.82 14.18 6.17
C GLU A 724 2.45 14.21 7.57
N ILE A 725 3.08 15.32 7.91
CA ILE A 725 3.65 15.58 9.22
C ILE A 725 2.68 16.47 9.97
N GLU A 726 2.04 15.94 11.01
CA GLU A 726 1.08 16.69 11.81
C GLU A 726 1.26 16.34 13.30
N SER A 727 1.39 17.37 14.13
CA SER A 727 1.47 17.22 15.60
C SER A 727 2.53 16.21 16.07
N GLY A 728 3.71 16.22 15.45
CA GLY A 728 4.81 15.31 15.80
C GLY A 728 4.58 13.85 15.38
N LYS A 729 3.63 13.58 14.49
CA LYS A 729 3.34 12.24 13.95
C LYS A 729 3.54 12.21 12.43
N LEU A 730 3.95 11.05 11.93
CA LEU A 730 4.01 10.73 10.52
C LEU A 730 2.74 9.98 10.11
N GLN A 731 1.90 10.60 9.28
CA GLN A 731 0.66 10.00 8.79
C GLN A 731 0.84 9.57 7.32
N PRO A 732 0.80 8.27 6.99
CA PRO A 732 1.01 7.80 5.62
C PRO A 732 -0.11 8.25 4.68
N CYS A 733 0.28 8.70 3.49
CA CYS A 733 -0.62 9.01 2.38
C CYS A 733 -0.70 7.82 1.40
N SER A 734 -1.55 7.94 0.37
CA SER A 734 -1.69 6.93 -0.68
C SER A 734 -0.34 6.67 -1.37
N PRO A 735 0.13 5.41 -1.45
CA PRO A 735 1.39 5.11 -2.12
C PRO A 735 1.28 5.37 -3.62
N PHE A 736 2.38 5.82 -4.24
CA PHE A 736 2.48 5.97 -5.69
C PHE A 736 3.46 4.97 -6.27
N SER A 737 3.01 4.17 -7.24
CA SER A 737 3.87 3.26 -8.01
C SER A 737 4.20 3.87 -9.37
N PHE A 738 5.48 3.95 -9.66
CA PHE A 738 6.04 4.36 -10.93
C PHE A 738 6.18 3.16 -11.86
N ASN A 739 5.50 3.20 -13.01
CA ASN A 739 5.44 2.08 -13.95
C ASN A 739 6.66 2.00 -14.90
N GLY A 740 7.66 2.87 -14.72
CA GLY A 740 8.88 2.91 -15.54
C GLY A 740 10.05 2.08 -14.99
N PRO A 741 11.26 2.24 -15.56
CA PRO A 741 12.48 1.65 -15.03
C PRO A 741 12.78 2.10 -13.58
N PRO A 742 13.65 1.39 -12.85
CA PRO A 742 14.06 1.81 -11.51
C PRO A 742 14.57 3.26 -11.47
N ILE A 743 14.20 3.98 -10.41
CA ILE A 743 14.58 5.38 -10.22
C ILE A 743 16.07 5.46 -9.89
N ALA A 744 16.82 6.32 -10.58
CA ALA A 744 18.23 6.57 -10.32
C ALA A 744 18.42 7.76 -9.36
N ALA A 745 17.70 8.86 -9.59
CA ALA A 745 17.70 10.06 -8.75
C ALA A 745 16.34 10.78 -8.86
N ALA A 746 16.10 11.74 -7.97
CA ALA A 746 14.89 12.55 -7.99
C ALA A 746 15.17 13.99 -7.57
N ALA A 747 14.36 14.92 -8.06
CA ALA A 747 14.29 16.30 -7.60
C ALA A 747 12.83 16.71 -7.40
N VAL A 748 12.58 17.64 -6.48
CA VAL A 748 11.28 18.29 -6.33
C VAL A 748 11.36 19.67 -6.96
N LEU A 749 10.37 20.03 -7.75
CA LEU A 749 10.25 21.40 -8.26
C LEU A 749 9.71 22.32 -7.16
N PRO A 750 10.15 23.58 -7.11
CA PRO A 750 9.59 24.56 -6.17
C PRO A 750 8.06 24.60 -6.26
N LYS A 751 7.39 24.79 -5.12
CA LYS A 751 5.92 24.79 -5.03
C LYS A 751 5.26 25.78 -6.00
N ARG A 752 5.96 26.88 -6.34
CA ARG A 752 5.54 27.89 -7.32
C ARG A 752 5.34 27.35 -8.74
N CYS A 753 6.00 26.24 -9.09
CA CYS A 753 5.81 25.56 -10.37
C CYS A 753 4.54 24.70 -10.43
N CYS A 754 3.82 24.53 -9.31
CA CYS A 754 2.62 23.72 -9.25
C CYS A 754 1.43 24.44 -9.89
N ASN A 755 0.60 23.68 -10.61
CA ASN A 755 -0.66 24.16 -11.14
C ASN A 755 -1.73 24.23 -10.05
N ILE A 756 -1.89 25.44 -9.50
CA ILE A 756 -2.83 25.74 -8.41
C ILE A 756 -4.29 25.44 -8.79
N LYS A 757 -4.67 25.65 -10.05
CA LYS A 757 -6.04 25.41 -10.53
C LYS A 757 -6.40 23.93 -10.50
N ASP A 758 -5.44 23.06 -10.78
CA ASP A 758 -5.63 21.60 -10.74
C ASP A 758 -5.40 21.00 -9.36
N VAL A 759 -5.15 21.84 -8.34
CA VAL A 759 -4.86 21.40 -6.96
C VAL A 759 -3.61 20.50 -6.93
N GLU A 760 -2.63 20.84 -7.75
CA GLU A 760 -1.31 20.20 -7.73
C GLU A 760 -0.55 20.63 -6.47
N VAL A 761 -0.17 19.66 -5.65
CA VAL A 761 0.52 19.89 -4.38
C VAL A 761 2.02 19.68 -4.48
N ALA A 762 2.51 18.90 -5.45
CA ALA A 762 3.94 18.81 -5.72
C ALA A 762 4.18 18.33 -7.15
N ARG A 763 5.34 18.67 -7.70
CA ARG A 763 5.84 18.08 -8.94
C ARG A 763 7.25 17.56 -8.73
N LEU A 764 7.45 16.27 -8.93
CA LEU A 764 8.74 15.60 -8.80
C LEU A 764 9.29 15.27 -10.19
N LEU A 765 10.58 15.43 -10.39
CA LEU A 765 11.30 14.93 -11.55
C LEU A 765 12.00 13.63 -11.17
N LEU A 766 11.66 12.53 -11.83
CA LEU A 766 12.27 11.22 -11.59
C LEU A 766 13.24 10.87 -12.70
N LEU A 767 14.54 10.84 -12.39
CA LEU A 767 15.56 10.35 -13.29
C LEU A 767 15.55 8.83 -13.27
N THR A 768 15.39 8.20 -14.43
CA THR A 768 15.66 6.80 -14.70
C THR A 768 17.01 6.66 -15.40
N LYS A 769 17.36 5.48 -15.93
CA LYS A 769 18.62 5.27 -16.65
C LYS A 769 18.86 6.26 -17.80
N THR A 770 17.81 6.68 -18.52
CA THR A 770 17.95 7.51 -19.72
C THR A 770 16.85 8.57 -19.88
N THR A 771 15.93 8.68 -18.93
CA THR A 771 14.80 9.62 -19.01
C THR A 771 14.63 10.36 -17.69
N ILE A 772 14.17 11.60 -17.74
CA ILE A 772 13.61 12.30 -16.59
C ILE A 772 12.11 12.42 -16.82
N GLU A 773 11.32 11.86 -15.91
CA GLU A 773 9.86 11.80 -15.99
C GLU A 773 9.24 12.66 -14.89
N PRO A 774 8.53 13.76 -15.26
CA PRO A 774 7.80 14.56 -14.30
C PRO A 774 6.56 13.82 -13.77
N ILE A 775 6.40 13.79 -12.46
CA ILE A 775 5.24 13.24 -11.76
C ILE A 775 4.52 14.37 -11.03
N SER A 776 3.26 14.59 -11.39
CA SER A 776 2.38 15.57 -10.75
C SER A 776 1.61 14.90 -9.62
N PHE A 777 1.75 15.41 -8.40
CA PHE A 777 0.98 14.99 -7.23
C PHE A 777 -0.15 15.99 -7.01
N SER A 778 -1.39 15.54 -7.05
CA SER A 778 -2.58 16.40 -6.91
C SER A 778 -3.60 15.80 -5.94
N LEU A 779 -4.41 16.67 -5.33
CA LEU A 779 -5.53 16.25 -4.49
C LEU A 779 -6.85 16.26 -5.27
N PRO A 780 -7.69 15.22 -5.16
CA PRO A 780 -8.97 15.17 -5.86
C PRO A 780 -9.96 16.17 -5.24
N ARG A 781 -10.26 17.25 -5.97
CA ARG A 781 -11.31 18.22 -5.63
C ARG A 781 -12.41 18.23 -6.67
N ALA A 782 -13.64 18.55 -6.24
CA ALA A 782 -14.77 18.69 -7.15
C ALA A 782 -14.53 19.88 -8.10
N GLU A 783 -14.94 19.77 -9.36
CA GLU A 783 -14.65 20.77 -10.39
C GLU A 783 -15.13 22.18 -9.99
N LYS A 784 -16.30 22.29 -9.35
CA LYS A 784 -16.83 23.57 -8.85
C LYS A 784 -15.94 24.25 -7.81
N LEU A 785 -15.11 23.49 -7.09
CA LEU A 785 -14.21 24.02 -6.06
C LEU A 785 -12.89 24.49 -6.63
N LYS A 786 -12.48 24.02 -7.82
CA LYS A 786 -11.23 24.41 -8.46
C LYS A 786 -11.18 25.86 -8.93
N ASN A 787 -12.33 26.53 -8.96
CA ASN A 787 -12.42 27.97 -9.21
C ASN A 787 -12.00 28.81 -7.99
N TYR A 788 -11.87 28.18 -6.81
CA TYR A 788 -11.43 28.82 -5.57
C TYR A 788 -9.99 28.42 -5.26
N PHE A 789 -9.23 29.36 -4.71
CA PHE A 789 -7.91 29.07 -4.16
C PHE A 789 -8.08 28.19 -2.92
N GLN A 790 -7.42 27.02 -2.92
CA GLN A 790 -7.54 26.03 -1.85
C GLN A 790 -6.66 26.43 -0.65
N ASP A 791 -7.05 27.47 0.08
CA ASP A 791 -6.37 27.99 1.27
C ASP A 791 -6.37 27.01 2.47
N ASP A 792 -7.13 25.91 2.37
CA ASP A 792 -7.08 24.77 3.27
C ASP A 792 -5.91 23.80 2.99
N ILE A 793 -5.33 23.88 1.79
CA ILE A 793 -4.24 23.02 1.30
C ILE A 793 -2.93 23.80 1.14
N TYR A 794 -3.01 25.00 0.56
CA TYR A 794 -1.85 25.81 0.25
C TYR A 794 -1.55 26.77 1.40
N GLY A 795 -0.54 26.45 2.20
CA GLY A 795 0.11 27.42 3.07
C GLY A 795 0.96 28.41 2.27
N VAL A 796 1.53 29.39 2.96
CA VAL A 796 2.49 30.32 2.37
C VAL A 796 3.77 29.61 1.92
N VAL A 797 4.46 30.17 0.92
CA VAL A 797 5.73 29.64 0.40
C VAL A 797 6.83 30.68 0.53
N ARG A 798 8.08 30.22 0.63
CA ARG A 798 9.25 31.12 0.70
C ARG A 798 9.38 31.99 -0.54
N ASP A 799 9.78 33.22 -0.32
CA ASP A 799 10.05 34.21 -1.36
C ASP A 799 11.43 34.05 -1.99
N SER A 800 11.55 34.41 -3.27
CA SER A 800 12.82 34.41 -3.99
C SER A 800 13.68 35.63 -3.64
N VAL A 801 13.19 36.51 -2.76
CA VAL A 801 13.90 37.70 -2.28
C VAL A 801 14.52 37.42 -0.90
N PRO A 802 15.83 37.63 -0.72
CA PRO A 802 16.48 37.42 0.57
C PRO A 802 16.01 38.42 1.62
N CYS A 803 16.13 38.03 2.88
CA CYS A 803 15.62 38.81 4.02
C CYS A 803 16.70 39.64 4.71
N GLN A 804 17.94 39.21 4.57
CA GLN A 804 19.12 39.84 5.15
C GLN A 804 20.35 39.54 4.29
N THR A 805 21.38 40.36 4.44
CA THR A 805 22.68 40.17 3.78
C THR A 805 23.54 39.18 4.56
N SER A 806 24.57 38.64 3.91
CA SER A 806 25.55 37.77 4.59
C SER A 806 26.22 38.48 5.78
N GLU A 807 26.64 39.74 5.59
CA GLU A 807 27.26 40.58 6.62
C GLU A 807 26.37 40.73 7.87
N SER A 808 25.09 41.05 7.68
CA SER A 808 24.13 41.22 8.78
C SER A 808 23.97 39.91 9.56
N TRP A 809 23.84 38.76 8.89
CA TRP A 809 23.71 37.48 9.57
C TRP A 809 24.99 37.08 10.33
N PHE A 810 26.18 37.24 9.73
CA PHE A 810 27.45 36.97 10.41
C PHE A 810 27.68 37.89 11.62
N SER A 811 27.09 39.09 11.63
CA SER A 811 27.12 40.00 12.79
C SER A 811 26.21 39.58 13.95
N GLY A 812 25.35 38.56 13.76
CA GLY A 812 24.49 37.99 14.79
C GLY A 812 22.99 38.20 14.58
N GLU A 813 22.56 38.89 13.52
CA GLU A 813 21.14 39.07 13.22
C GLU A 813 20.49 37.76 12.73
N ASN A 814 19.23 37.54 13.11
CA ASN A 814 18.38 36.48 12.58
C ASN A 814 17.14 37.12 11.97
N ARG A 815 16.79 36.72 10.75
CA ARG A 815 15.54 37.11 10.11
C ARG A 815 14.86 35.91 9.51
N ASP A 816 13.55 35.84 9.74
CA ASP A 816 12.69 34.85 9.12
C ASP A 816 12.69 35.03 7.59
N PRO A 817 12.61 33.94 6.81
CA PRO A 817 12.34 34.01 5.39
C PRO A 817 11.06 34.79 5.10
N ARG A 818 11.09 35.57 4.02
CA ARG A 818 9.90 36.19 3.43
C ARG A 818 9.04 35.09 2.88
N VAL A 819 7.73 35.24 3.05
CA VAL A 819 6.75 34.28 2.58
C VAL A 819 5.67 34.99 1.77
N VAL A 820 5.15 34.33 0.75
CA VAL A 820 4.07 34.84 -0.09
C VAL A 820 2.97 33.80 -0.25
N SER A 821 1.75 34.28 -0.52
CA SER A 821 0.64 33.41 -0.91
C SER A 821 0.80 32.96 -2.37
N LEU A 822 0.43 31.72 -2.65
CA LEU A 822 0.31 31.19 -4.02
C LEU A 822 -1.04 31.52 -4.67
N GLN A 823 -1.89 32.30 -4.00
CA GLN A 823 -3.19 32.69 -4.53
C GLN A 823 -3.05 33.46 -5.85
N PRO A 824 -3.58 32.93 -6.97
CA PRO A 824 -3.56 33.64 -8.23
C PRO A 824 -4.40 34.92 -8.14
N PRO A 825 -3.99 36.02 -8.81
CA PRO A 825 -4.76 37.26 -8.84
C PRO A 825 -6.21 37.04 -9.30
N GLY A 826 -7.17 37.52 -8.52
CA GLY A 826 -8.60 37.41 -8.82
C GLY A 826 -9.24 36.05 -8.53
N MET A 827 -8.50 35.08 -7.99
CA MET A 827 -9.06 33.80 -7.55
C MET A 827 -9.60 33.91 -6.11
N PRO A 828 -10.90 33.73 -5.85
CA PRO A 828 -11.47 33.85 -4.50
C PRO A 828 -11.01 32.72 -3.59
N LEU A 829 -10.96 32.95 -2.28
CA LEU A 829 -10.58 31.93 -1.30
C LEU A 829 -11.67 30.88 -1.14
N LEU A 830 -11.29 29.62 -0.92
CA LEU A 830 -12.25 28.54 -0.67
C LEU A 830 -13.00 28.78 0.65
N SER A 831 -12.32 29.34 1.66
CA SER A 831 -12.91 29.72 2.95
C SER A 831 -14.00 30.80 2.85
N GLU A 832 -13.91 31.71 1.86
CA GLU A 832 -14.85 32.82 1.67
C GLU A 832 -16.06 32.44 0.83
N ARG A 833 -16.13 31.21 0.31
CA ARG A 833 -17.25 30.78 -0.53
C ARG A 833 -18.56 30.83 0.27
N GLU A 834 -19.63 31.27 -0.39
CA GLU A 834 -20.97 31.09 0.16
C GLU A 834 -21.27 29.59 0.25
N ILE A 835 -21.46 29.10 1.47
CA ILE A 835 -21.87 27.72 1.71
C ILE A 835 -23.34 27.64 1.29
N GLU A 836 -23.60 27.17 0.06
CA GLU A 836 -24.95 26.79 -0.36
C GLU A 836 -25.55 25.90 0.73
N ALA A 837 -26.66 26.32 1.33
CA ALA A 837 -27.40 25.53 2.30
C ALA A 837 -27.57 24.12 1.74
N PRO A 838 -27.37 23.06 2.56
CA PRO A 838 -27.40 21.70 2.07
C PRO A 838 -28.69 21.49 1.29
N VAL A 839 -28.56 21.29 -0.03
CA VAL A 839 -29.69 20.92 -0.88
C VAL A 839 -30.22 19.63 -0.28
N VAL A 840 -31.37 19.71 0.38
CA VAL A 840 -32.09 18.56 0.89
C VAL A 840 -32.12 17.55 -0.26
N PRO A 841 -31.54 16.35 -0.10
CA PRO A 841 -31.42 15.42 -1.20
C PRO A 841 -32.82 15.17 -1.78
N LYS A 842 -32.97 15.25 -3.12
CA LYS A 842 -34.19 14.87 -3.87
C LYS A 842 -34.68 13.42 -3.62
N VAL A 843 -34.03 12.70 -2.71
CA VAL A 843 -34.43 11.37 -2.23
C VAL A 843 -35.71 11.45 -1.39
N VAL A 844 -35.97 12.57 -0.72
CA VAL A 844 -37.24 12.79 0.00
C VAL A 844 -38.40 12.97 -1.00
N ASP A 845 -38.13 13.61 -2.14
CA ASP A 845 -39.11 13.75 -3.23
C ASP A 845 -39.38 12.43 -3.96
N PHE A 846 -38.40 11.56 -4.17
CA PHE A 846 -38.64 10.28 -4.86
C PHE A 846 -39.56 9.33 -4.06
N LYS A 847 -39.42 9.30 -2.72
CA LYS A 847 -40.34 8.53 -1.86
C LYS A 847 -41.73 9.15 -1.80
N ALA A 848 -41.82 10.49 -1.72
CA ALA A 848 -43.11 11.18 -1.73
C ALA A 848 -43.82 11.10 -3.09
N GLN A 849 -43.08 11.16 -4.20
CA GLN A 849 -43.58 11.00 -5.55
C GLN A 849 -44.00 9.56 -5.83
N LYS A 850 -43.21 8.58 -5.39
CA LYS A 850 -43.59 7.17 -5.45
C LYS A 850 -44.81 6.85 -4.59
N GLN A 851 -44.93 7.46 -3.40
CA GLN A 851 -46.14 7.34 -2.58
C GLN A 851 -47.37 7.95 -3.27
N ARG A 852 -47.24 9.11 -3.92
CA ARG A 852 -48.33 9.69 -4.72
C ARG A 852 -48.71 8.83 -5.92
N GLU A 853 -47.74 8.27 -6.64
CA GLU A 853 -47.98 7.36 -7.77
C GLU A 853 -48.63 6.04 -7.30
N ASP A 854 -48.21 5.50 -6.15
CA ASP A 854 -48.80 4.31 -5.55
C ASP A 854 -50.24 4.59 -5.02
N GLU A 855 -50.50 5.77 -4.46
CA GLU A 855 -51.84 6.21 -4.04
C GLU A 855 -52.78 6.46 -5.23
N GLU A 856 -52.29 7.07 -6.32
CA GLU A 856 -53.02 7.27 -7.56
C GLU A 856 -53.32 5.93 -8.25
N LYS A 857 -52.37 4.99 -8.23
CA LYS A 857 -52.59 3.63 -8.74
C LYS A 857 -53.63 2.89 -7.90
N LYS A 858 -53.55 3.00 -6.57
CA LYS A 858 -54.54 2.40 -5.66
C LYS A 858 -55.94 2.95 -5.85
N THR A 859 -56.09 4.27 -6.02
CA THR A 859 -57.40 4.88 -6.31
C THR A 859 -57.96 4.47 -7.67
N ARG A 860 -57.09 4.29 -8.67
CA ARG A 860 -57.47 3.79 -9.99
C ARG A 860 -57.93 2.32 -9.93
N ASP A 861 -57.22 1.49 -9.18
CA ASP A 861 -57.57 0.08 -8.97
C ASP A 861 -58.87 -0.06 -8.15
N GLU A 862 -59.09 0.80 -7.15
CA GLU A 862 -60.36 0.87 -6.40
C GLU A 862 -61.53 1.35 -7.28
N GLN A 863 -61.31 2.33 -8.16
CA GLN A 863 -62.31 2.72 -9.16
C GLN A 863 -62.61 1.60 -10.15
N PHE A 864 -61.58 0.89 -10.61
CA PHE A 864 -61.73 -0.25 -11.52
C PHE A 864 -62.49 -1.39 -10.84
N GLN A 865 -62.20 -1.70 -9.57
CA GLN A 865 -62.95 -2.68 -8.79
C GLN A 865 -64.38 -2.23 -8.51
N ARG A 866 -64.65 -0.94 -8.29
CA ARG A 866 -66.02 -0.41 -8.17
C ARG A 866 -66.81 -0.55 -9.45
N LEU A 867 -66.22 -0.22 -10.60
CA LEU A 867 -66.84 -0.39 -11.92
C LEU A 867 -67.08 -1.87 -12.22
N HIS A 868 -66.12 -2.74 -11.89
CA HIS A 868 -66.25 -4.18 -12.03
C HIS A 868 -67.34 -4.74 -11.10
N ALA A 869 -67.50 -4.23 -9.88
CA ALA A 869 -68.58 -4.61 -8.96
C ALA A 869 -69.96 -4.12 -9.43
N LEU A 870 -70.04 -2.95 -10.08
CA LEU A 870 -71.27 -2.44 -10.70
C LEU A 870 -71.68 -3.27 -11.93
N ALA A 871 -70.70 -3.78 -12.69
CA ALA A 871 -70.94 -4.64 -13.84
C ALA A 871 -71.49 -6.03 -13.47
N TYR A 872 -71.34 -6.46 -12.22
CA TYR A 872 -71.83 -7.73 -11.70
C TYR A 872 -73.14 -7.63 -10.90
N GLN A 873 -73.82 -6.48 -10.91
CA GLN A 873 -75.17 -6.42 -10.37
C GLN A 873 -76.15 -7.17 -11.31
N PRO A 874 -76.93 -8.13 -10.80
CA PRO A 874 -77.90 -8.85 -11.62
C PRO A 874 -79.01 -7.90 -12.06
N THR A 875 -79.11 -7.65 -13.36
CA THR A 875 -80.25 -6.95 -13.95
C THR A 875 -81.48 -7.86 -13.88
N LEU A 876 -82.45 -7.45 -13.07
CA LEU A 876 -83.77 -8.07 -13.04
C LEU A 876 -84.55 -7.66 -14.30
N HIS A 877 -84.83 -8.64 -15.16
CA HIS A 877 -85.72 -8.68 -16.34
C HIS A 877 -84.94 -8.85 -17.66
N SER A 878 -85.33 -9.66 -18.64
CA SER A 878 -86.29 -10.75 -18.77
C SER A 878 -86.19 -11.17 -20.26
N GLN A 879 -86.08 -12.47 -20.50
CA GLN A 879 -86.71 -13.18 -21.62
C GLN A 879 -86.46 -12.74 -23.09
N ARG A 880 -85.76 -13.65 -23.82
CA ARG A 880 -86.26 -14.39 -25.01
C ARG A 880 -86.08 -13.74 -26.42
N ASN A 881 -85.07 -14.26 -27.14
CA ASN A 881 -85.10 -14.95 -28.46
C ASN A 881 -85.80 -14.29 -29.69
N PRO A 882 -85.50 -14.74 -30.93
CA PRO A 882 -84.22 -14.88 -31.64
C PRO A 882 -84.28 -14.30 -33.08
N ARG A 883 -83.15 -14.31 -33.81
CA ARG A 883 -82.99 -14.56 -35.27
C ARG A 883 -82.04 -13.57 -35.96
N GLY A 884 -81.07 -14.15 -36.65
CA GLY A 884 -81.01 -14.04 -38.10
C GLY A 884 -79.94 -13.11 -38.66
N ASN A 885 -79.03 -13.73 -39.41
CA ASN A 885 -78.25 -13.18 -40.52
C ASN A 885 -77.29 -12.03 -40.18
N ALA A 886 -76.20 -11.82 -40.91
CA ALA A 886 -75.42 -12.58 -41.87
C ALA A 886 -74.30 -11.59 -42.24
N ASP A 887 -73.19 -12.16 -42.67
CA ASP A 887 -72.31 -11.58 -43.69
C ASP A 887 -71.42 -10.38 -43.32
N ASN A 888 -70.13 -10.70 -43.48
CA ASN A 888 -69.16 -9.96 -44.29
C ASN A 888 -68.58 -8.70 -43.66
N ASP A 889 -67.34 -8.35 -43.93
CA ASP A 889 -66.13 -8.97 -44.49
C ASP A 889 -65.09 -7.84 -44.38
N ASP A 890 -63.84 -8.16 -44.69
CA ASP A 890 -62.75 -7.26 -45.05
C ASP A 890 -62.02 -6.62 -43.85
N GLU A 891 -60.79 -7.06 -43.53
CA GLU A 891 -59.54 -6.78 -44.28
C GLU A 891 -59.30 -5.25 -44.34
N GLU A 892 -58.19 -4.69 -43.92
CA GLU A 892 -56.80 -5.02 -44.26
C GLU A 892 -55.87 -4.10 -43.43
N ASP A 893 -54.59 -4.48 -43.40
CA ASP A 893 -53.39 -3.64 -43.25
C ASP A 893 -53.08 -2.96 -41.89
N GLY A 894 -51.88 -3.09 -41.32
CA GLY A 894 -50.61 -3.58 -41.86
C GLY A 894 -49.45 -2.79 -41.23
N TRP A 895 -48.28 -3.42 -41.27
CA TRP A 895 -46.92 -2.91 -41.00
C TRP A 895 -46.31 -3.16 -39.61
N ASP A 896 -45.56 -4.26 -39.58
CA ASP A 896 -44.32 -4.47 -38.85
C ASP A 896 -43.30 -3.33 -39.10
N ASP A 897 -42.63 -2.88 -38.03
CA ASP A 897 -41.18 -3.02 -37.81
C ASP A 897 -40.80 -2.60 -36.36
#